data_AF-A0A955J4J5-F1
#
_entry.id   AF-A0A955J4J5-F1
#
_cell.length_a   1.000
_cell.length_b   1.000
_cell.length_c   1.000
_cell.angle_alpha   90.00
_cell.angle_beta   90.00
_cell.angle_gamma   90.00
#
_symmetry.space_group_name_H-M   'P 1'
#
loop_
_entity.id
_entity.type
_entity.pdbx_description
1 polymer ?
#
loop_
_entity_poly.entity_id
_entity_poly.type
_entity_poly.pdbx_seq_one_letter_code
_entity_poly.pdbx_strand_id
1 'polypeptide(L)'
;MSATVLVSKAVQADTPPAWFDLSDTPSLGLDSTGINTPKATYWGAPCRDESFTAVYRDAYGAKTSQNITQCVSRGSYGHLSTYGLLFDGTSTAYRVYSSTGALLNFYPIPNTKHAFTTGYESNIYKYLYIYKDLPTHITPIEVDGGVERYQATEPHDGVSNRVYLPNGYQAVVQDQTLVYSQNGHHIFANMGRAQVLINVDTQSARILGDRTNYSSGAPKVKLAVNSDASLVFVGDNNAGSYKIYDTTNCTITTTSNPEVCPVRDISSLVNAVPNKRQLAYVRFIEDGKLELIVSVNTDTGTRGDRYILAAPRYQDSSMQYIALGDSFASGEGAYDYKDGTDIQGNKCHISKKSYTYLISAQMAYSSAESVACSGAKIKDVFVDTTDDYSKFDPQASGRVEDSFDEDIFSNYMPGYRWQYEFVERYKPEAITLSISGNNINFGKKLQYCILTQYNCFESAEQKAGILKEIKAQFTELTAAYQKIREVSPATRVYVIGYPSLALTGGDCALNVRLSEAELMLADEIVEDLNAMIKRAATREGMFFIDTTDAFNGHRLCEGAPGSTAVNGLTFGTDQPFGWGPVSSATFHPNKLGHELFAETILQQTNNLTAEMPNLDDAASTKDMPSRLNPTDADYPNVATPILEDGLFGELVK
;
A
#
# COMPACT_ATOMS: atom_id res chain seq x y z
N MET A 1 -4.37 20.69 48.47
CA MET A 1 -3.69 19.38 48.43
C MET A 1 -3.50 19.04 46.97
N SER A 2 -2.29 19.24 46.45
CA SER A 2 -1.94 18.93 45.06
C SER A 2 -1.38 17.51 45.03
N ALA A 3 -1.98 16.62 44.25
CA ALA A 3 -1.47 15.28 44.01
C ALA A 3 -0.71 15.28 42.68
N THR A 4 0.62 15.18 42.79
CA THR A 4 1.56 15.00 41.69
C THR A 4 1.44 13.57 41.18
N VAL A 5 0.99 13.38 39.93
CA VAL A 5 1.08 12.10 39.22
C VAL A 5 2.47 12.02 38.58
N LEU A 6 3.35 11.21 39.18
CA LEU A 6 4.62 10.79 38.59
C LEU A 6 4.32 9.75 37.51
N VAL A 7 4.39 10.14 36.24
CA VAL A 7 4.50 9.18 35.14
C VAL A 7 5.98 8.82 35.01
N SER A 8 6.35 7.62 35.42
CA SER A 8 7.66 7.05 35.13
C SER A 8 7.74 6.74 33.64
N LYS A 9 8.44 7.59 32.86
CA LYS A 9 8.99 7.17 31.57
C LYS A 9 9.99 6.05 31.85
N ALA A 10 9.66 4.83 31.44
CA ALA A 10 10.69 3.84 31.21
C ALA A 10 11.57 4.39 30.08
N VAL A 11 12.80 4.76 30.41
CA VAL A 11 13.84 5.09 29.43
C VAL A 11 14.25 3.77 28.82
N GLN A 12 13.64 3.43 27.68
CA GLN A 12 14.22 2.45 26.77
C GLN A 12 15.51 3.07 26.26
N ALA A 13 16.63 2.38 26.41
CA ALA A 13 17.92 2.88 25.97
C ALA A 13 17.84 3.16 24.46
N ASP A 14 17.96 4.43 24.07
CA ASP A 14 18.06 4.86 22.68
C ASP A 14 19.30 4.18 22.07
N THR A 15 19.12 3.06 21.40
CA THR A 15 20.10 2.59 20.42
C THR A 15 20.20 3.66 19.34
N PRO A 16 21.39 4.23 19.06
CA PRO A 16 21.56 5.15 17.94
C PRO A 16 21.02 4.50 16.66
N PRO A 17 20.51 5.29 15.68
CA PRO A 17 20.20 4.73 14.37
C PRO A 17 21.41 3.95 13.86
N ALA A 18 21.20 2.77 13.26
CA ALA A 18 22.28 1.82 12.93
C ALA A 18 23.49 2.46 12.21
N TRP A 19 23.27 3.54 11.45
CA TRP A 19 24.31 4.34 10.78
C TRP A 19 25.34 5.02 11.70
N PHE A 20 25.01 5.22 12.98
CA PHE A 20 25.79 6.06 13.91
C PHE A 20 26.45 5.27 15.05
N ASP A 21 26.36 3.94 15.04
CA ASP A 21 27.25 3.10 15.86
C ASP A 21 28.69 3.20 15.31
N LEU A 22 29.56 3.85 16.08
CA LEU A 22 30.94 4.14 15.68
C LEU A 22 31.87 2.93 15.75
N SER A 23 31.41 1.78 16.27
CA SER A 23 32.25 0.60 16.46
C SER A 23 32.53 -0.18 15.18
N ASP A 24 31.71 -0.02 14.12
CA ASP A 24 31.80 -0.78 12.88
C ASP A 24 31.74 0.12 11.62
N THR A 25 32.30 -0.36 10.51
CA THR A 25 32.39 0.40 9.23
C THR A 25 31.22 0.02 8.31
N PRO A 26 30.54 0.97 7.64
CA PRO A 26 29.47 0.64 6.70
C PRO A 26 30.06 -0.13 5.51
N SER A 27 29.31 -1.09 4.97
CA SER A 27 29.74 -1.88 3.81
C SER A 27 29.07 -1.38 2.54
N LEU A 28 29.87 -1.08 1.52
CA LEU A 28 29.39 -0.77 0.18
C LEU A 28 29.61 -1.99 -0.72
N GLY A 29 28.53 -2.67 -1.09
CA GLY A 29 28.57 -3.84 -1.98
C GLY A 29 28.15 -3.48 -3.40
N LEU A 30 28.88 -3.96 -4.42
CA LEU A 30 28.38 -3.97 -5.79
C LEU A 30 27.28 -5.01 -5.88
N ASP A 31 26.09 -4.57 -6.28
CA ASP A 31 24.92 -5.43 -6.44
C ASP A 31 24.76 -5.87 -7.89
N SER A 32 24.80 -4.92 -8.84
CA SER A 32 24.63 -5.19 -10.26
C SER A 32 25.31 -4.16 -11.15
N THR A 33 25.67 -4.54 -12.38
CA THR A 33 26.37 -3.68 -13.35
C THR A 33 25.50 -3.42 -14.58
N GLY A 34 25.67 -2.27 -15.24
CA GLY A 34 24.92 -1.97 -16.47
C GLY A 34 23.48 -1.51 -16.23
N ILE A 35 23.20 -1.00 -15.03
CA ILE A 35 21.89 -0.51 -14.62
C ILE A 35 21.65 0.88 -15.21
N ASN A 36 20.50 1.06 -15.83
CA ASN A 36 20.03 2.38 -16.26
C ASN A 36 19.68 3.21 -15.02
N THR A 37 20.05 4.49 -15.02
CA THR A 37 19.57 5.40 -13.97
C THR A 37 18.04 5.47 -14.03
N PRO A 38 17.32 5.31 -12.90
CA PRO A 38 15.88 5.44 -12.86
C PRO A 38 15.43 6.72 -13.53
N LYS A 39 14.40 6.62 -14.35
CA LYS A 39 13.78 7.81 -14.94
C LYS A 39 13.17 8.62 -13.80
N ALA A 40 13.52 9.89 -13.77
CA ALA A 40 12.99 10.84 -12.82
C ALA A 40 12.49 12.07 -13.57
N THR A 41 11.46 12.71 -13.02
CA THR A 41 11.00 14.01 -13.50
C THR A 41 12.13 15.02 -13.33
N TYR A 42 11.96 16.20 -13.92
CA TYR A 42 12.84 17.33 -13.69
C TYR A 42 13.03 17.65 -12.17
N TRP A 43 12.11 17.21 -11.31
CA TRP A 43 12.11 17.38 -9.85
C TRP A 43 12.54 16.15 -9.07
N GLY A 44 13.29 15.24 -9.68
CA GLY A 44 13.83 14.07 -8.97
C GLY A 44 12.79 13.02 -8.54
N ALA A 45 11.49 13.23 -8.78
CA ALA A 45 10.45 12.24 -8.53
C ALA A 45 10.58 11.09 -9.53
N PRO A 46 10.59 9.80 -9.10
CA PRO A 46 10.52 8.67 -10.02
C PRO A 46 9.35 8.83 -11.00
N CYS A 47 9.59 8.52 -12.27
CA CYS A 47 8.56 8.65 -13.31
C CYS A 47 8.64 7.56 -14.37
N ARG A 48 7.55 7.44 -15.13
CA ARG A 48 7.42 6.53 -16.26
C ARG A 48 6.91 7.30 -17.47
N ASP A 49 7.35 6.89 -18.65
CA ASP A 49 6.79 7.45 -19.88
C ASP A 49 5.35 6.96 -20.03
N GLU A 50 4.40 7.90 -20.01
CA GLU A 50 3.00 7.60 -20.25
C GLU A 50 2.48 8.38 -21.45
N SER A 51 1.62 7.72 -22.22
CA SER A 51 0.95 8.31 -23.38
C SER A 51 -0.48 8.72 -23.02
N PHE A 52 -0.80 10.00 -23.22
CA PHE A 52 -2.13 10.56 -22.94
C PHE A 52 -2.48 11.67 -23.93
N THR A 53 -3.76 12.01 -24.00
CA THR A 53 -4.25 13.14 -24.81
C THR A 53 -4.25 14.39 -23.96
N ALA A 54 -3.51 15.44 -24.34
CA ALA A 54 -3.55 16.73 -23.67
C ALA A 54 -4.53 17.68 -24.35
N VAL A 55 -5.46 18.25 -23.60
CA VAL A 55 -6.38 19.30 -24.09
C VAL A 55 -6.02 20.63 -23.44
N TYR A 56 -5.71 21.63 -24.26
CA TYR A 56 -5.35 22.97 -23.81
C TYR A 56 -5.67 24.04 -24.85
N ARG A 57 -5.62 25.32 -24.46
CA ARG A 57 -5.66 26.45 -25.39
C ARG A 57 -4.25 26.83 -25.84
N ASP A 58 -4.06 26.92 -27.15
CA ASP A 58 -2.79 27.37 -27.74
C ASP A 58 -2.55 28.88 -27.51
N ALA A 59 -1.44 29.40 -28.06
CA ALA A 59 -1.08 30.81 -27.93
C ALA A 59 -2.10 31.78 -28.54
N TYR A 60 -3.01 31.30 -29.40
CA TYR A 60 -4.06 32.08 -30.05
C TYR A 60 -5.44 31.89 -29.40
N GLY A 61 -5.50 31.11 -28.31
CA GLY A 61 -6.72 30.82 -27.58
C GLY A 61 -7.59 29.72 -28.22
N ALA A 62 -7.13 29.06 -29.29
CA ALA A 62 -7.85 27.96 -29.91
C ALA A 62 -7.72 26.69 -29.06
N LYS A 63 -8.81 25.92 -28.95
CA LYS A 63 -8.79 24.61 -28.27
C LYS A 63 -8.01 23.62 -29.13
N THR A 64 -6.95 23.07 -28.57
CA THR A 64 -6.05 22.11 -29.21
C THR A 64 -6.05 20.81 -28.42
N SER A 65 -5.95 19.69 -29.13
CA SER A 65 -5.74 18.36 -28.57
C SER A 65 -4.47 17.78 -29.17
N GLN A 66 -3.60 17.21 -28.32
CA GLN A 66 -2.33 16.62 -28.75
C GLN A 66 -2.07 15.32 -27.98
N ASN A 67 -1.63 14.28 -28.68
CA ASN A 67 -1.10 13.08 -28.02
C ASN A 67 0.32 13.36 -27.53
N ILE A 68 0.53 13.15 -26.23
CA ILE A 68 1.81 13.38 -25.54
C ILE A 68 2.30 12.05 -25.01
N THR A 69 3.61 11.80 -25.15
CA THR A 69 4.32 10.76 -24.38
C THR A 69 5.37 11.47 -23.54
N GLN A 70 5.27 11.38 -22.22
CA GLN A 70 6.16 12.08 -21.30
C GLN A 70 6.40 11.27 -20.03
N CYS A 71 7.58 11.43 -19.43
CA CYS A 71 7.86 10.91 -18.10
C CYS A 71 7.05 11.65 -17.03
N VAL A 72 6.06 10.98 -16.46
CA VAL A 72 5.13 11.52 -15.45
C VAL A 72 5.30 10.81 -14.12
N SER A 73 5.25 11.59 -13.03
CA SER A 73 5.20 11.06 -11.66
C SER A 73 3.74 10.85 -11.29
N ARG A 74 3.41 9.75 -10.59
CA ARG A 74 2.05 9.45 -10.13
C ARG A 74 1.85 9.84 -8.67
N GLY A 75 0.73 10.49 -8.37
CA GLY A 75 0.12 10.54 -7.05
C GLY A 75 -0.98 9.48 -6.94
N SER A 76 -1.70 9.45 -5.84
CA SER A 76 -2.77 8.46 -5.62
C SER A 76 -4.10 8.75 -6.32
N TYR A 77 -4.16 9.87 -7.05
CA TYR A 77 -5.32 10.35 -7.79
C TYR A 77 -5.07 10.38 -9.31
N GLY A 78 -3.88 10.00 -9.76
CA GLY A 78 -3.45 10.13 -11.15
C GLY A 78 -2.05 10.70 -11.27
N HIS A 79 -1.74 11.32 -12.40
CA HIS A 79 -0.44 11.96 -12.62
C HIS A 79 -0.55 13.35 -13.21
N LEU A 80 0.49 14.14 -12.99
CA LEU A 80 0.59 15.49 -13.53
C LEU A 80 1.77 15.60 -14.49
N SER A 81 1.45 16.07 -15.68
CA SER A 81 2.42 16.35 -16.74
C SER A 81 2.58 17.86 -16.93
N THR A 82 3.54 18.28 -17.74
CA THR A 82 3.63 19.69 -18.16
C THR A 82 2.43 20.15 -19.00
N TYR A 83 1.58 19.21 -19.43
CA TYR A 83 0.41 19.47 -20.26
C TYR A 83 -0.92 19.46 -19.49
N GLY A 84 -0.93 18.99 -18.25
CA GLY A 84 -2.11 18.98 -17.41
C GLY A 84 -2.17 17.82 -16.43
N LEU A 85 -3.22 17.84 -15.62
CA LEU A 85 -3.60 16.78 -14.71
C LEU A 85 -4.38 15.70 -15.45
N LEU A 86 -3.92 14.46 -15.33
CA LEU A 86 -4.65 13.26 -15.71
C LEU A 86 -5.10 12.54 -14.45
N PHE A 87 -6.39 12.37 -14.26
CA PHE A 87 -6.92 11.55 -13.18
C PHE A 87 -6.86 10.07 -13.54
N ASP A 88 -6.68 9.21 -12.54
CA ASP A 88 -6.76 7.76 -12.73
C ASP A 88 -8.10 7.37 -13.37
N GLY A 89 -8.06 6.43 -14.32
CA GLY A 89 -9.23 6.03 -15.11
C GLY A 89 -9.56 6.91 -16.31
N THR A 90 -8.84 8.02 -16.51
CA THR A 90 -9.01 8.91 -17.68
C THR A 90 -7.84 8.80 -18.66
N SER A 91 -8.04 9.19 -19.92
CA SER A 91 -7.00 9.24 -20.96
C SER A 91 -6.69 10.67 -21.44
N THR A 92 -7.37 11.66 -20.87
CA THR A 92 -7.27 13.07 -21.28
C THR A 92 -6.82 13.96 -20.13
N ALA A 93 -5.67 14.60 -20.29
CA ALA A 93 -5.11 15.54 -19.34
C ALA A 93 -5.60 16.97 -19.60
N TYR A 94 -5.94 17.69 -18.54
CA TYR A 94 -6.41 19.08 -18.60
C TYR A 94 -5.53 20.00 -17.77
N ARG A 95 -5.27 21.21 -18.28
CA ARG A 95 -4.52 22.24 -17.54
C ARG A 95 -5.27 22.70 -16.30
N VAL A 96 -4.52 22.96 -15.23
CA VAL A 96 -5.05 23.49 -13.98
C VAL A 96 -4.72 24.98 -13.87
N TYR A 97 -5.72 25.80 -13.59
CA TYR A 97 -5.57 27.25 -13.42
C TYR A 97 -5.84 27.62 -11.97
N SER A 98 -5.08 28.56 -11.43
CA SER A 98 -5.33 29.17 -10.12
C SER A 98 -6.70 29.83 -10.10
N SER A 99 -7.25 30.04 -8.91
CA SER A 99 -8.52 30.77 -8.70
C SER A 99 -8.57 32.15 -9.38
N THR A 100 -7.41 32.79 -9.63
CA THR A 100 -7.27 34.09 -10.32
C THR A 100 -7.09 33.98 -11.84
N GLY A 101 -7.03 32.76 -12.39
CA GLY A 101 -6.93 32.49 -13.82
C GLY A 101 -5.50 32.33 -14.37
N ALA A 102 -4.48 32.39 -13.52
CA ALA A 102 -3.11 32.06 -13.92
C ALA A 102 -2.91 30.54 -14.06
N LEU A 103 -2.19 30.09 -15.09
CA LEU A 103 -1.85 28.68 -15.28
C LEU A 103 -0.96 28.19 -14.13
N LEU A 104 -1.32 27.08 -13.49
CA LEU A 104 -0.53 26.45 -12.45
C LEU A 104 0.14 25.18 -12.98
N ASN A 105 1.43 25.05 -12.67
CA ASN A 105 2.16 23.81 -12.84
C ASN A 105 2.21 23.11 -11.48
N PHE A 106 1.32 22.15 -11.30
CA PHE A 106 1.35 21.27 -10.14
C PHE A 106 2.28 20.08 -10.39
N TYR A 107 2.75 19.47 -9.32
CA TYR A 107 3.55 18.26 -9.37
C TYR A 107 3.04 17.34 -8.27
N PRO A 108 2.68 16.09 -8.59
CA PRO A 108 2.13 15.19 -7.61
C PRO A 108 3.22 14.79 -6.63
N ILE A 109 2.84 14.67 -5.37
CA ILE A 109 3.70 14.08 -4.35
C ILE A 109 3.41 12.57 -4.36
N PRO A 110 4.40 11.72 -4.69
CA PRO A 110 4.18 10.28 -4.83
C PRO A 110 3.48 9.67 -3.61
N ASN A 111 2.63 8.67 -3.83
CA ASN A 111 1.91 7.93 -2.78
C ASN A 111 0.95 8.73 -1.90
N THR A 112 0.61 9.96 -2.31
CA THR A 112 -0.33 10.81 -1.57
C THR A 112 -1.34 11.48 -2.51
N LYS A 113 -2.43 12.01 -1.94
CA LYS A 113 -3.33 12.97 -2.61
C LYS A 113 -2.77 14.39 -2.70
N HIS A 114 -1.56 14.63 -2.20
CA HIS A 114 -0.97 15.95 -2.17
C HIS A 114 -0.27 16.29 -3.49
N ALA A 115 -0.21 17.58 -3.77
CA ALA A 115 0.58 18.12 -4.86
C ALA A 115 1.35 19.34 -4.37
N PHE A 116 2.41 19.70 -5.05
CA PHE A 116 3.06 20.97 -4.83
C PHE A 116 3.13 21.81 -6.11
N THR A 117 3.31 23.10 -5.93
CA THR A 117 3.69 24.02 -7.00
C THR A 117 4.77 24.97 -6.48
N THR A 118 5.45 25.65 -7.40
CA THR A 118 6.54 26.56 -7.08
C THR A 118 6.21 27.97 -7.54
N GLY A 119 6.43 28.96 -6.67
CA GLY A 119 6.32 30.37 -7.03
C GLY A 119 7.67 31.05 -7.21
N TYR A 120 7.63 32.25 -7.79
CA TYR A 120 8.83 33.00 -8.13
C TYR A 120 9.40 33.75 -6.92
N GLU A 121 10.66 33.47 -6.57
CA GLU A 121 11.48 34.33 -5.72
C GLU A 121 12.68 34.86 -6.51
N SER A 122 13.40 33.97 -7.20
CA SER A 122 14.44 34.28 -8.17
C SER A 122 14.53 33.21 -9.28
N ASN A 123 15.56 33.28 -10.13
CA ASN A 123 15.79 32.27 -11.17
C ASN A 123 16.24 30.91 -10.61
N ILE A 124 16.86 30.88 -9.43
CA ILE A 124 17.44 29.66 -8.83
C ILE A 124 16.62 29.20 -7.62
N TYR A 125 16.04 30.15 -6.90
CA TYR A 125 15.33 29.91 -5.65
C TYR A 125 13.83 30.15 -5.84
N LYS A 126 13.02 29.21 -5.35
CA LYS A 126 11.56 29.22 -5.48
C LYS A 126 10.89 29.02 -4.14
N TYR A 127 9.73 29.67 -3.99
CA TYR A 127 8.81 29.35 -2.91
C TYR A 127 8.10 28.03 -3.20
N LEU A 128 7.99 27.16 -2.21
CA LEU A 128 7.21 25.93 -2.31
C LEU A 128 5.81 26.13 -1.74
N TYR A 129 4.81 25.63 -2.46
CA TYR A 129 3.41 25.61 -2.03
C TYR A 129 2.88 24.18 -2.12
N ILE A 130 2.29 23.68 -1.04
CA ILE A 130 1.75 22.32 -0.96
C ILE A 130 0.24 22.41 -0.88
N TYR A 131 -0.43 21.82 -1.85
CA TYR A 131 -1.87 21.59 -1.89
C TYR A 131 -2.15 20.21 -1.31
N LYS A 132 -2.79 20.18 -0.15
CA LYS A 132 -3.18 18.91 0.46
C LYS A 132 -4.47 18.43 -0.18
N ASP A 133 -4.54 17.15 -0.55
CA ASP A 133 -5.73 16.56 -1.16
C ASP A 133 -6.20 17.34 -2.40
N LEU A 134 -5.27 17.49 -3.36
CA LEU A 134 -5.48 18.28 -4.58
C LEU A 134 -6.85 18.05 -5.24
N PRO A 135 -7.38 16.81 -5.37
CA PRO A 135 -8.70 16.57 -5.97
C PRO A 135 -9.84 17.36 -5.32
N THR A 136 -9.79 17.63 -4.02
CA THR A 136 -10.81 18.43 -3.31
C THR A 136 -10.64 19.94 -3.50
N HIS A 137 -9.48 20.37 -3.98
CA HIS A 137 -9.11 21.77 -4.18
C HIS A 137 -9.16 22.22 -5.64
N ILE A 138 -9.70 21.40 -6.54
CA ILE A 138 -9.87 21.73 -7.95
C ILE A 138 -11.29 21.40 -8.44
N THR A 139 -11.83 22.25 -9.30
CA THR A 139 -13.14 22.05 -9.92
C THR A 139 -13.02 22.01 -11.43
N PRO A 140 -13.73 21.11 -12.14
CA PRO A 140 -13.77 21.12 -13.59
C PRO A 140 -14.53 22.37 -14.07
N ILE A 141 -14.01 23.01 -15.10
CA ILE A 141 -14.70 24.04 -15.87
C ILE A 141 -15.12 23.42 -17.19
N GLU A 142 -16.43 23.33 -17.37
CA GLU A 142 -17.05 22.75 -18.56
C GLU A 142 -17.46 23.84 -19.56
N VAL A 143 -17.21 23.56 -20.83
CA VAL A 143 -17.61 24.40 -21.96
C VAL A 143 -18.13 23.47 -23.06
N ASP A 144 -19.29 23.79 -23.63
CA ASP A 144 -19.96 23.00 -24.68
C ASP A 144 -20.16 21.51 -24.32
N GLY A 145 -20.45 21.21 -23.04
CA GLY A 145 -20.78 19.87 -22.57
C GLY A 145 -19.56 18.94 -22.32
N GLY A 146 -18.36 19.50 -22.22
CA GLY A 146 -17.17 18.75 -21.83
C GLY A 146 -16.18 19.57 -21.00
N VAL A 147 -15.34 18.88 -20.24
CA VAL A 147 -14.27 19.52 -19.44
C VAL A 147 -13.30 20.24 -20.38
N GLU A 148 -12.98 21.49 -20.06
CA GLU A 148 -11.98 22.28 -20.77
C GLU A 148 -10.70 22.44 -19.96
N ARG A 149 -10.84 22.64 -18.65
CA ARG A 149 -9.75 22.86 -17.71
C ARG A 149 -10.19 22.57 -16.29
N TYR A 150 -9.23 22.44 -15.39
CA TYR A 150 -9.48 22.49 -13.95
C TYR A 150 -9.15 23.86 -13.39
N GLN A 151 -9.87 24.27 -12.36
CA GLN A 151 -9.71 25.53 -11.65
C GLN A 151 -9.49 25.25 -10.17
N ALA A 152 -8.39 25.75 -9.60
CA ALA A 152 -8.14 25.67 -8.18
C ALA A 152 -9.16 26.52 -7.42
N THR A 153 -9.67 25.99 -6.32
CA THR A 153 -10.67 26.65 -5.47
C THR A 153 -10.07 27.83 -4.69
N GLU A 154 -8.75 27.84 -4.52
CA GLU A 154 -8.00 28.87 -3.80
C GLU A 154 -6.72 29.32 -4.53
N PRO A 155 -6.19 30.52 -4.22
CA PRO A 155 -4.92 30.99 -4.75
C PRO A 155 -3.75 30.10 -4.32
N HIS A 156 -2.80 29.86 -5.23
CA HIS A 156 -1.59 29.07 -4.94
C HIS A 156 -0.69 29.68 -3.88
N ASP A 157 -0.65 31.00 -3.81
CA ASP A 157 0.06 31.77 -2.81
C ASP A 157 -0.76 32.01 -1.54
N GLY A 158 -1.92 31.35 -1.40
CA GLY A 158 -2.74 31.34 -0.21
C GLY A 158 -1.97 30.85 1.02
N VAL A 159 -2.27 31.42 2.19
CA VAL A 159 -1.59 31.10 3.46
C VAL A 159 -1.70 29.61 3.80
N SER A 160 -2.80 28.96 3.42
CA SER A 160 -3.08 27.52 3.56
C SER A 160 -2.09 26.62 2.81
N ASN A 161 -1.46 27.12 1.75
CA ASN A 161 -0.57 26.33 0.89
C ASN A 161 0.91 26.57 1.18
N ARG A 162 1.25 27.58 1.97
CA ARG A 162 2.64 27.98 2.23
C ARG A 162 3.33 27.02 3.19
N VAL A 163 4.59 26.73 2.89
CA VAL A 163 5.48 25.99 3.79
C VAL A 163 6.28 26.95 4.65
N TYR A 164 6.24 26.78 5.97
CA TYR A 164 6.88 27.70 6.91
C TYR A 164 8.07 27.10 7.65
N LEU A 165 9.10 27.93 7.83
CA LEU A 165 10.20 27.71 8.75
C LEU A 165 9.79 28.07 10.20
N PRO A 166 10.53 27.61 11.23
CA PRO A 166 10.16 27.85 12.63
C PRO A 166 10.18 29.34 13.02
N ASN A 167 10.92 30.16 12.27
CA ASN A 167 10.97 31.62 12.44
C ASN A 167 9.82 32.36 11.73
N GLY A 168 8.88 31.63 11.11
CA GLY A 168 7.71 32.18 10.41
C GLY A 168 7.98 32.67 8.99
N TYR A 169 9.22 32.59 8.49
CA TYR A 169 9.50 32.85 7.08
C TYR A 169 9.08 31.68 6.21
N GLN A 170 8.70 31.96 4.97
CA GLN A 170 8.36 30.92 4.01
C GLN A 170 9.63 30.19 3.55
N ALA A 171 9.51 28.87 3.42
CA ALA A 171 10.59 28.04 2.93
C ALA A 171 10.87 28.28 1.43
N VAL A 172 12.15 28.25 1.11
CA VAL A 172 12.68 28.46 -0.24
C VAL A 172 13.53 27.25 -0.62
N VAL A 173 13.35 26.78 -1.86
CA VAL A 173 14.03 25.60 -2.41
C VAL A 173 14.68 25.91 -3.75
N GLN A 174 15.76 25.18 -4.07
CA GLN A 174 16.16 24.91 -5.44
C GLN A 174 15.34 23.73 -5.92
N ASP A 175 14.26 24.05 -6.62
CA ASP A 175 13.26 23.11 -7.10
C ASP A 175 13.87 21.89 -7.84
N GLN A 176 14.90 22.07 -8.67
CA GLN A 176 15.62 20.98 -9.37
C GLN A 176 16.28 19.92 -8.45
N THR A 177 16.37 20.19 -7.15
CA THR A 177 17.02 19.29 -6.17
C THR A 177 16.01 18.56 -5.30
N LEU A 178 14.72 18.77 -5.49
CA LEU A 178 13.66 18.12 -4.73
C LEU A 178 13.79 16.59 -4.82
N VAL A 179 13.67 15.95 -3.67
CA VAL A 179 13.49 14.50 -3.54
C VAL A 179 12.40 14.24 -2.49
N TYR A 180 11.80 13.05 -2.55
CA TYR A 180 10.67 12.66 -1.70
C TYR A 180 11.06 11.44 -0.87
N SER A 181 10.50 11.35 0.32
CA SER A 181 10.48 10.07 1.05
C SER A 181 9.63 9.07 0.27
N GLN A 182 9.90 7.78 0.47
CA GLN A 182 9.19 6.70 -0.22
C GLN A 182 7.67 6.77 0.00
N ASN A 183 7.23 7.15 1.19
CA ASN A 183 5.82 7.35 1.53
C ASN A 183 5.24 8.72 1.11
N GLY A 184 6.05 9.63 0.54
CA GLY A 184 5.61 10.95 0.08
C GLY A 184 5.37 12.01 1.17
N HIS A 185 5.48 11.66 2.46
CA HIS A 185 5.19 12.59 3.56
C HIS A 185 6.31 13.60 3.86
N HIS A 186 7.48 13.43 3.25
CA HIS A 186 8.63 14.32 3.41
C HIS A 186 9.24 14.71 2.08
N ILE A 187 9.61 15.99 1.98
CA ILE A 187 10.36 16.55 0.85
C ILE A 187 11.71 17.03 1.38
N PHE A 188 12.77 16.74 0.65
CA PHE A 188 14.10 17.23 0.95
C PHE A 188 14.70 17.95 -0.25
N ALA A 189 15.30 19.12 -0.02
CA ALA A 189 15.83 19.96 -1.09
C ALA A 189 17.02 20.80 -0.65
N ASN A 190 17.75 21.30 -1.63
CA ASN A 190 18.84 22.26 -1.44
C ASN A 190 18.31 23.70 -1.42
N MET A 191 18.87 24.54 -0.58
CA MET A 191 18.61 25.99 -0.55
C MET A 191 19.88 26.83 -0.71
N GLY A 192 20.88 26.29 -1.39
CA GLY A 192 22.18 26.89 -1.68
C GLY A 192 23.21 26.63 -0.59
N ARG A 193 23.02 27.22 0.59
CA ARG A 193 23.99 27.14 1.71
C ARG A 193 23.65 26.08 2.76
N ALA A 194 22.50 25.43 2.62
CA ALA A 194 21.98 24.43 3.53
C ALA A 194 20.98 23.55 2.77
N GLN A 195 20.45 22.53 3.45
CA GLN A 195 19.32 21.76 2.97
C GLN A 195 18.05 22.15 3.75
N VAL A 196 16.90 21.87 3.18
CA VAL A 196 15.60 22.08 3.80
C VAL A 196 14.80 20.79 3.75
N LEU A 197 14.38 20.35 4.93
CA LEU A 197 13.54 19.17 5.13
C LEU A 197 12.12 19.66 5.45
N ILE A 198 11.16 19.22 4.66
CA ILE A 198 9.79 19.67 4.68
C ILE A 198 8.90 18.49 5.04
N ASN A 199 8.05 18.67 6.05
CA ASN A 199 6.96 17.75 6.33
C ASN A 199 5.73 18.20 5.53
N VAL A 200 5.25 17.32 4.65
CA VAL A 200 4.20 17.63 3.68
C VAL A 200 2.85 17.83 4.37
N ASP A 201 2.56 17.03 5.39
CA ASP A 201 1.26 17.02 6.07
C ASP A 201 1.04 18.29 6.92
N THR A 202 2.10 18.67 7.64
CA THR A 202 2.10 19.85 8.53
C THR A 202 2.52 21.14 7.82
N GLN A 203 3.02 21.05 6.58
CA GLN A 203 3.54 22.17 5.79
C GLN A 203 4.58 23.00 6.57
N SER A 204 5.39 22.29 7.36
CA SER A 204 6.49 22.87 8.14
C SER A 204 7.83 22.43 7.58
N ALA A 205 8.85 23.27 7.75
CA ALA A 205 10.18 23.03 7.24
C ALA A 205 11.25 23.27 8.31
N ARG A 206 12.32 22.50 8.23
CA ARG A 206 13.54 22.61 9.04
C ARG A 206 14.72 22.82 8.12
N ILE A 207 15.69 23.64 8.52
CA ILE A 207 16.92 23.85 7.76
C ILE A 207 18.00 22.97 8.37
N LEU A 208 18.66 22.16 7.56
CA LEU A 208 19.67 21.19 8.01
C LEU A 208 21.04 21.49 7.37
N GLY A 209 22.12 21.25 8.11
CA GLY A 209 23.48 21.10 7.56
C GLY A 209 24.51 22.12 8.05
N ASP A 210 25.77 21.88 7.70
CA ASP A 210 26.84 22.87 7.83
C ASP A 210 26.66 23.94 6.74
N ARG A 211 26.94 25.22 7.04
CA ARG A 211 26.84 26.33 6.07
C ARG A 211 27.90 26.26 4.95
N THR A 212 28.19 25.08 4.43
CA THR A 212 29.07 24.90 3.28
C THR A 212 28.35 25.29 2.00
N ASN A 213 29.06 25.93 1.08
CA ASN A 213 28.54 26.19 -0.24
C ASN A 213 28.43 24.86 -0.99
N TYR A 214 27.24 24.27 -0.99
CA TYR A 214 26.92 23.16 -1.88
C TYR A 214 26.81 23.71 -3.29
N SER A 215 27.29 22.95 -4.28
CA SER A 215 27.11 23.34 -5.68
C SER A 215 25.62 23.46 -6.03
N SER A 216 25.24 24.46 -6.84
CA SER A 216 23.82 24.68 -7.17
C SER A 216 23.34 23.77 -8.29
N GLY A 217 22.12 23.23 -8.14
CA GLY A 217 21.37 22.47 -9.15
C GLY A 217 21.72 20.98 -9.27
N ALA A 218 20.78 20.21 -9.85
CA ALA A 218 21.01 18.84 -10.28
C ALA A 218 21.77 18.83 -11.64
N PRO A 219 22.71 17.90 -11.88
CA PRO A 219 23.02 16.69 -11.12
C PRO A 219 24.15 16.85 -10.08
N LYS A 220 24.50 18.07 -9.65
CA LYS A 220 25.72 18.30 -8.85
C LYS A 220 25.55 17.90 -7.38
N VAL A 221 24.37 18.20 -6.82
CA VAL A 221 23.96 17.73 -5.49
C VAL A 221 23.05 16.52 -5.62
N LYS A 222 23.24 15.55 -4.72
CA LYS A 222 22.46 14.31 -4.60
C LYS A 222 21.87 14.24 -3.22
N LEU A 223 20.54 14.16 -3.15
CA LEU A 223 19.79 14.16 -1.90
C LEU A 223 18.99 12.86 -1.80
N ALA A 224 18.77 12.39 -0.57
CA ALA A 224 17.76 11.37 -0.27
C ALA A 224 17.23 11.60 1.15
N VAL A 225 16.01 11.13 1.41
CA VAL A 225 15.35 11.16 2.72
C VAL A 225 14.60 9.84 2.90
N ASN A 226 14.66 9.25 4.09
CA ASN A 226 13.93 8.02 4.40
C ASN A 226 12.46 8.32 4.80
N SER A 227 11.67 7.29 5.05
CA SER A 227 10.20 7.39 5.20
C SER A 227 9.75 8.28 6.37
N ASP A 228 10.40 8.18 7.53
CA ASP A 228 10.10 8.97 8.73
C ASP A 228 10.94 10.26 8.81
N ALA A 229 11.80 10.49 7.81
CA ALA A 229 12.77 11.56 7.74
C ALA A 229 13.79 11.62 8.89
N SER A 230 13.98 10.53 9.66
CA SER A 230 15.04 10.42 10.68
C SER A 230 16.44 10.44 10.07
N LEU A 231 16.58 10.11 8.78
CA LEU A 231 17.84 10.07 8.06
C LEU A 231 17.75 10.83 6.74
N VAL A 232 18.76 11.65 6.47
CA VAL A 232 18.93 12.32 5.18
C VAL A 232 20.34 12.12 4.63
N PHE A 233 20.43 11.99 3.31
CA PHE A 233 21.68 11.90 2.58
C PHE A 233 21.96 13.21 1.83
N VAL A 234 23.19 13.70 1.91
CA VAL A 234 23.67 14.83 1.12
C VAL A 234 25.01 14.47 0.46
N GLY A 235 25.00 14.44 -0.86
CA GLY A 235 26.17 14.23 -1.70
C GLY A 235 26.47 15.43 -2.58
N ASP A 236 27.73 15.81 -2.71
CA ASP A 236 28.22 16.78 -3.69
C ASP A 236 29.31 16.12 -4.54
N ASN A 237 29.00 15.90 -5.81
CA ASN A 237 29.92 15.23 -6.74
C ASN A 237 31.19 16.04 -7.02
N ASN A 238 31.14 17.38 -6.97
CA ASN A 238 32.31 18.22 -7.22
C ASN A 238 33.26 18.21 -6.03
N ALA A 239 32.71 18.25 -4.81
CA ALA A 239 33.49 18.16 -3.60
C ALA A 239 33.94 16.72 -3.27
N GLY A 240 33.32 15.71 -3.92
CA GLY A 240 33.51 14.31 -3.56
C GLY A 240 33.05 14.00 -2.12
N SER A 241 32.10 14.79 -1.60
CA SER A 241 31.60 14.71 -0.23
C SER A 241 30.27 13.99 -0.20
N TYR A 242 30.14 12.93 0.59
CA TYR A 242 28.93 12.13 0.71
C TYR A 242 28.67 11.82 2.19
N LYS A 243 27.58 12.35 2.72
CA LYS A 243 27.29 12.37 4.16
C LYS A 243 25.85 11.92 4.43
N ILE A 244 25.65 11.19 5.52
CA ILE A 244 24.35 10.83 6.08
C ILE A 244 24.18 11.60 7.39
N TYR A 245 23.04 12.24 7.60
CA TYR A 245 22.72 13.02 8.79
C TYR A 245 21.57 12.36 9.56
N ASP A 246 21.71 12.30 10.89
CA ASP A 246 20.65 11.92 11.82
C ASP A 246 19.84 13.18 12.18
N THR A 247 18.60 13.24 11.70
CA THR A 247 17.76 14.43 11.88
C THR A 247 17.05 14.45 13.24
N THR A 248 17.08 13.36 13.99
CA THR A 248 16.41 13.20 15.28
C THR A 248 17.23 13.81 16.41
N ASN A 249 18.55 13.82 16.26
CA ASN A 249 19.50 14.28 17.27
C ASN A 249 20.16 15.63 16.93
N CYS A 250 19.48 16.48 16.15
CA CYS A 250 20.01 17.78 15.79
C CYS A 250 19.97 18.79 16.95
N THR A 251 20.94 19.69 16.98
CA THR A 251 20.99 20.82 17.90
C THR A 251 20.61 22.11 17.20
N ILE A 252 19.67 22.86 17.80
CA ILE A 252 19.23 24.16 17.29
C ILE A 252 20.11 25.24 17.89
N THR A 253 20.84 25.98 17.06
CA THR A 253 21.66 27.11 17.53
C THR A 253 20.84 28.40 17.63
N THR A 254 19.90 28.64 16.70
CA THR A 254 18.84 29.68 16.71
C THR A 254 17.72 29.28 15.72
N THR A 255 16.54 29.91 15.76
CA THR A 255 15.41 29.64 14.82
C THR A 255 15.68 30.00 13.35
N SER A 256 16.79 30.68 13.06
CA SER A 256 17.18 31.13 11.71
C SER A 256 18.48 30.50 11.21
N ASN A 257 19.08 29.59 11.98
CA ASN A 257 20.29 28.88 11.59
C ASN A 257 19.94 27.44 11.17
N PRO A 258 20.72 26.86 10.23
CA PRO A 258 20.68 25.43 10.01
C PRO A 258 20.93 24.68 11.31
N GLU A 259 20.14 23.64 11.52
CA GLU A 259 20.33 22.69 12.60
C GLU A 259 21.61 21.89 12.37
N VAL A 260 22.36 21.70 13.45
CA VAL A 260 23.60 20.91 13.42
C VAL A 260 23.27 19.50 13.87
N CYS A 261 23.29 18.58 12.91
CA CYS A 261 22.93 17.20 13.10
C CYS A 261 24.18 16.31 13.18
N PRO A 262 24.16 15.22 13.96
CA PRO A 262 25.17 14.18 13.88
C PRO A 262 25.34 13.71 12.44
N VAL A 263 26.59 13.52 12.02
CA VAL A 263 26.93 13.23 10.63
C VAL A 263 27.81 11.99 10.53
N ARG A 264 27.48 11.11 9.59
CA ARG A 264 28.29 9.98 9.18
C ARG A 264 28.86 10.29 7.80
N ASP A 265 30.16 10.51 7.74
CA ASP A 265 30.87 10.72 6.48
C ASP A 265 31.20 9.37 5.83
N ILE A 266 30.66 9.15 4.64
CA ILE A 266 30.88 7.93 3.85
C ILE A 266 31.67 8.22 2.57
N SER A 267 32.32 9.39 2.49
CA SER A 267 32.97 9.86 1.28
C SER A 267 34.06 8.91 0.82
N SER A 268 34.83 8.34 1.75
CA SER A 268 35.89 7.37 1.43
C SER A 268 35.36 6.14 0.69
N LEU A 269 34.21 5.61 1.12
CA LEU A 269 33.57 4.44 0.49
C LEU A 269 33.09 4.77 -0.93
N VAL A 270 32.33 5.86 -1.09
CA VAL A 270 31.79 6.25 -2.40
C VAL A 270 32.90 6.72 -3.35
N ASN A 271 33.98 7.31 -2.85
CA ASN A 271 35.14 7.70 -3.66
C ASN A 271 36.03 6.51 -4.05
N ALA A 272 36.01 5.42 -3.30
CA ALA A 272 36.79 4.22 -3.60
C ALA A 272 36.21 3.36 -4.73
N VAL A 273 35.00 3.66 -5.22
CA VAL A 273 34.37 2.93 -6.33
C VAL A 273 35.28 2.97 -7.58
N PRO A 274 35.69 1.82 -8.14
CA PRO A 274 36.59 1.78 -9.28
C PRO A 274 36.04 2.52 -10.51
N ASN A 275 36.90 3.29 -11.16
CA ASN A 275 36.56 4.08 -12.36
C ASN A 275 35.34 5.01 -12.19
N LYS A 276 35.00 5.40 -10.94
CA LYS A 276 33.89 6.31 -10.70
C LYS A 276 34.05 7.61 -11.47
N ARG A 277 33.00 7.95 -12.21
CA ARG A 277 32.78 9.27 -12.80
C ARG A 277 31.97 10.17 -11.88
N GLN A 278 30.82 9.70 -11.41
CA GLN A 278 29.93 10.45 -10.49
C GLN A 278 28.90 9.55 -9.83
N LEU A 279 28.35 9.97 -8.70
CA LEU A 279 27.10 9.40 -8.16
C LEU A 279 25.95 9.94 -9.00
N ALA A 280 25.23 9.06 -9.71
CA ALA A 280 24.16 9.44 -10.63
C ALA A 280 22.80 9.51 -9.91
N TYR A 281 22.52 8.56 -9.02
CA TYR A 281 21.26 8.45 -8.29
C TYR A 281 21.49 7.85 -6.91
N VAL A 282 20.65 8.23 -5.95
CA VAL A 282 20.68 7.74 -4.58
C VAL A 282 19.26 7.76 -4.00
N ARG A 283 18.89 6.72 -3.25
CA ARG A 283 17.68 6.69 -2.42
C ARG A 283 17.88 5.81 -1.19
N PHE A 284 17.10 6.06 -0.15
CA PHE A 284 16.88 5.06 0.88
C PHE A 284 15.96 3.97 0.30
N ILE A 285 16.32 2.72 0.50
CA ILE A 285 15.45 1.57 0.20
C ILE A 285 14.89 0.96 1.49
N GLU A 286 15.61 1.14 2.60
CA GLU A 286 15.21 0.86 3.97
C GLU A 286 15.95 1.83 4.90
N ASP A 287 15.60 1.92 6.17
CA ASP A 287 16.23 2.86 7.11
C ASP A 287 17.74 2.62 7.23
N GLY A 288 18.19 1.36 7.13
CA GLY A 288 19.62 1.01 7.15
C GLY A 288 20.26 0.76 5.80
N LYS A 289 19.58 1.00 4.68
CA LYS A 289 20.14 0.75 3.35
C LYS A 289 19.92 1.91 2.39
N LEU A 290 21.01 2.34 1.76
CA LEU A 290 20.96 3.23 0.60
C LEU A 290 21.29 2.48 -0.67
N GLU A 291 20.45 2.68 -1.69
CA GLU A 291 20.78 2.37 -3.07
C GLU A 291 21.56 3.52 -3.68
N LEU A 292 22.67 3.21 -4.35
CA LEU A 292 23.54 4.15 -5.04
C LEU A 292 23.74 3.66 -6.47
N ILE A 293 23.38 4.47 -7.46
CA ILE A 293 23.76 4.20 -8.85
C ILE A 293 24.92 5.10 -9.20
N VAL A 294 26.07 4.47 -9.41
CA VAL A 294 27.33 5.13 -9.69
C VAL A 294 27.63 5.01 -11.18
N SER A 295 27.83 6.14 -11.84
CA SER A 295 28.34 6.15 -13.21
C SER A 295 29.84 5.89 -13.17
N VAL A 296 30.30 4.86 -13.89
CA VAL A 296 31.70 4.49 -14.05
C VAL A 296 32.14 4.65 -15.50
N ASN A 297 33.42 4.99 -15.70
CA ASN A 297 34.03 5.02 -17.03
C ASN A 297 34.37 3.60 -17.49
N THR A 298 34.11 3.30 -18.76
CA THR A 298 34.49 2.05 -19.44
C THR A 298 35.29 2.39 -20.70
N ASP A 299 35.92 1.38 -21.32
CA ASP A 299 36.70 1.57 -22.55
C ASP A 299 35.88 2.16 -23.71
N THR A 300 34.56 1.92 -23.71
CA THR A 300 33.63 2.30 -24.79
C THR A 300 32.66 3.42 -24.40
N GLY A 301 32.72 3.96 -23.16
CA GLY A 301 31.83 5.02 -22.71
C GLY A 301 31.63 5.06 -21.20
N THR A 302 30.36 5.13 -20.77
CA THR A 302 30.00 5.14 -19.35
C THR A 302 28.91 4.11 -19.07
N ARG A 303 29.00 3.47 -17.90
CA ARG A 303 28.04 2.47 -17.42
C ARG A 303 27.51 2.89 -16.05
N GLY A 304 26.24 2.60 -15.75
CA GLY A 304 25.72 2.71 -14.39
C GLY A 304 25.90 1.39 -13.63
N ASP A 305 26.50 1.43 -12.46
CA ASP A 305 26.65 0.28 -11.57
C ASP A 305 25.85 0.56 -10.29
N ARG A 306 25.05 -0.41 -9.85
CA ARG A 306 24.20 -0.33 -8.66
C ARG A 306 24.97 -0.89 -7.47
N TYR A 307 25.04 -0.09 -6.42
CA TYR A 307 25.64 -0.44 -5.15
C TYR A 307 24.60 -0.32 -4.04
N ILE A 308 24.67 -1.23 -3.08
CA ILE A 308 23.92 -1.14 -1.83
C ILE A 308 24.91 -0.80 -0.71
N LEU A 309 24.64 0.31 -0.03
CA LEU A 309 25.33 0.69 1.19
C LEU A 309 24.45 0.31 2.37
N ALA A 310 24.97 -0.54 3.25
CA ALA A 310 24.28 -0.96 4.47
C ALA A 310 24.92 -0.34 5.72
N ALA A 311 24.09 0.07 6.67
CA ALA A 311 24.51 0.51 7.99
C ALA A 311 25.22 -0.63 8.75
N PRO A 312 26.21 -0.31 9.59
CA PRO A 312 26.86 -1.30 10.44
C PRO A 312 25.85 -2.02 11.35
N ARG A 313 25.89 -3.35 11.41
CA ARG A 313 24.94 -4.20 12.16
C ARG A 313 23.47 -3.96 11.83
N TYR A 314 23.17 -3.32 10.71
CA TYR A 314 21.85 -3.38 10.15
C TYR A 314 21.62 -4.83 9.71
N GLN A 315 21.04 -5.59 10.63
CA GLN A 315 20.12 -6.66 10.25
C GLN A 315 19.13 -5.95 9.33
N ASP A 316 18.87 -6.52 8.15
CA ASP A 316 17.67 -6.17 7.39
C ASP A 316 16.59 -5.84 8.41
N SER A 317 15.98 -4.64 8.36
CA SER A 317 14.77 -4.44 9.13
C SER A 317 13.79 -5.40 8.46
N SER A 318 13.81 -6.65 8.89
CA SER A 318 12.99 -7.71 8.36
C SER A 318 11.61 -7.14 8.54
N MET A 319 10.96 -6.92 7.41
CA MET A 319 9.60 -6.43 7.36
C MET A 319 8.83 -7.11 8.49
N GLN A 320 8.43 -6.38 9.53
CA GLN A 320 8.06 -7.07 10.77
C GLN A 320 6.77 -7.84 10.56
N TYR A 321 5.90 -7.31 9.70
CA TYR A 321 4.60 -7.86 9.48
C TYR A 321 4.03 -7.54 8.08
N ILE A 322 3.63 -8.56 7.33
CA ILE A 322 2.80 -8.38 6.12
C ILE A 322 1.46 -9.12 6.29
N ALA A 323 0.35 -8.44 6.04
CA ALA A 323 -0.93 -9.12 5.84
C ALA A 323 -1.18 -9.43 4.37
N LEU A 324 -1.54 -10.69 4.11
CA LEU A 324 -2.00 -11.20 2.83
C LEU A 324 -3.48 -11.59 2.96
N GLY A 325 -4.16 -11.69 1.84
CA GLY A 325 -5.49 -12.27 1.77
C GLY A 325 -6.47 -11.54 0.88
N ASP A 326 -7.74 -11.74 1.18
CA ASP A 326 -8.90 -11.17 0.52
C ASP A 326 -9.43 -9.92 1.24
N SER A 327 -10.72 -9.63 1.02
CA SER A 327 -11.44 -8.48 1.57
C SER A 327 -11.49 -8.45 3.10
N PHE A 328 -11.48 -9.62 3.76
CA PHE A 328 -11.46 -9.70 5.22
C PHE A 328 -10.10 -9.29 5.79
N ALA A 329 -9.02 -9.43 5.01
CA ALA A 329 -7.69 -8.92 5.34
C ALA A 329 -7.49 -7.47 4.89
N SER A 330 -7.98 -7.10 3.70
CA SER A 330 -7.85 -5.73 3.19
C SER A 330 -8.59 -4.72 4.06
N GLY A 331 -9.72 -5.14 4.63
CA GLY A 331 -10.61 -4.29 5.43
C GLY A 331 -11.72 -3.63 4.64
N GLU A 332 -12.20 -4.32 3.60
CA GLU A 332 -13.45 -4.00 2.93
C GLU A 332 -14.56 -3.77 3.97
N GLY A 333 -15.31 -2.68 3.87
CA GLY A 333 -16.39 -2.35 4.81
C GLY A 333 -15.96 -1.64 6.09
N ALA A 334 -14.65 -1.50 6.36
CA ALA A 334 -14.13 -0.61 7.40
C ALA A 334 -13.91 0.84 6.89
N TYR A 335 -13.98 1.05 5.57
CA TYR A 335 -13.76 2.32 4.88
C TYR A 335 -12.38 2.92 5.17
N ASP A 336 -12.16 4.21 4.89
CA ASP A 336 -10.85 4.87 5.08
C ASP A 336 -9.71 4.13 4.35
N TYR A 337 -9.97 3.88 3.06
CA TYR A 337 -9.07 3.11 2.22
C TYR A 337 -7.81 3.90 1.90
N LYS A 338 -6.69 3.18 1.86
CA LYS A 338 -5.40 3.68 1.42
C LYS A 338 -5.55 4.18 0.00
N ASP A 339 -5.02 5.37 -0.19
CA ASP A 339 -4.82 6.03 -1.46
C ASP A 339 -4.34 5.07 -2.56
N GLY A 340 -5.01 5.10 -3.73
CA GLY A 340 -4.72 4.21 -4.85
C GLY A 340 -5.33 2.80 -4.78
N THR A 341 -6.01 2.45 -3.68
CA THR A 341 -6.68 1.12 -3.53
C THR A 341 -8.20 1.16 -3.70
N ASP A 342 -8.76 2.35 -3.88
CA ASP A 342 -10.18 2.61 -4.14
C ASP A 342 -10.35 3.56 -5.34
N ILE A 343 -9.88 3.12 -6.52
CA ILE A 343 -9.90 3.89 -7.76
C ILE A 343 -10.38 3.03 -8.94
N GLN A 344 -10.63 3.65 -10.08
CA GLN A 344 -10.89 2.89 -11.30
C GLN A 344 -9.63 2.08 -11.68
N GLY A 345 -9.75 0.75 -11.70
CA GLY A 345 -8.64 -0.17 -12.02
C GLY A 345 -7.90 -0.76 -10.81
N ASN A 346 -8.18 -0.27 -9.58
CA ASN A 346 -7.76 -0.94 -8.35
C ASN A 346 -8.79 -0.75 -7.25
N LYS A 347 -9.39 -1.87 -6.84
CA LYS A 347 -10.42 -1.95 -5.81
C LYS A 347 -10.02 -2.93 -4.71
N CYS A 348 -8.73 -3.00 -4.41
CA CYS A 348 -8.23 -3.85 -3.34
C CYS A 348 -8.72 -3.39 -1.97
N HIS A 349 -9.12 -2.12 -1.82
CA HIS A 349 -9.76 -1.55 -0.64
C HIS A 349 -8.98 -1.88 0.64
N ILE A 350 -7.72 -1.42 0.70
CA ILE A 350 -6.90 -1.56 1.91
C ILE A 350 -7.33 -0.50 2.92
N SER A 351 -8.12 -0.87 3.91
CA SER A 351 -8.53 0.04 4.98
C SER A 351 -7.38 0.31 5.95
N LYS A 352 -7.16 1.58 6.29
CA LYS A 352 -6.28 1.98 7.40
C LYS A 352 -6.80 1.54 8.78
N LYS A 353 -8.03 1.03 8.84
CA LYS A 353 -8.70 0.48 10.02
C LYS A 353 -8.77 -1.04 9.99
N SER A 354 -8.14 -1.69 9.02
CA SER A 354 -8.02 -3.15 8.97
C SER A 354 -7.25 -3.66 10.19
N TYR A 355 -7.42 -4.94 10.52
CA TYR A 355 -6.72 -5.56 11.65
C TYR A 355 -5.20 -5.45 11.48
N THR A 356 -4.70 -5.38 10.25
CA THR A 356 -3.28 -5.25 9.94
C THR A 356 -2.66 -4.00 10.57
N TYR A 357 -3.26 -2.83 10.34
CA TYR A 357 -2.72 -1.58 10.87
C TYR A 357 -3.04 -1.41 12.35
N LEU A 358 -4.14 -2.00 12.84
CA LEU A 358 -4.44 -2.04 14.28
C LEU A 358 -3.39 -2.85 15.04
N ILE A 359 -3.05 -4.05 14.55
CA ILE A 359 -1.97 -4.89 15.09
C ILE A 359 -0.63 -4.16 15.00
N SER A 360 -0.30 -3.57 13.84
CA SER A 360 0.94 -2.83 13.66
C SER A 360 1.10 -1.71 14.69
N ALA A 361 0.05 -0.92 14.90
CA ALA A 361 0.04 0.14 15.90
C ALA A 361 0.18 -0.40 17.33
N GLN A 362 -0.53 -1.50 17.66
CA GLN A 362 -0.50 -2.08 19.00
C GLN A 362 0.87 -2.73 19.33
N MET A 363 1.52 -3.34 18.34
CA MET A 363 2.83 -3.96 18.47
C MET A 363 4.00 -2.97 18.30
N ALA A 364 3.69 -1.71 17.97
CA ALA A 364 4.66 -0.68 17.65
C ALA A 364 5.65 -1.13 16.55
N TYR A 365 5.15 -1.81 15.52
CA TYR A 365 5.96 -2.18 14.37
C TYR A 365 6.38 -0.93 13.59
N SER A 366 7.68 -0.82 13.30
CA SER A 366 8.26 0.22 12.46
C SER A 366 8.12 -0.08 10.97
N SER A 367 7.90 -1.36 10.61
CA SER A 367 7.73 -1.79 9.22
C SER A 367 6.65 -2.86 9.11
N ALA A 368 5.45 -2.45 8.66
CA ALA A 368 4.34 -3.36 8.43
C ALA A 368 3.42 -2.87 7.30
N GLU A 369 2.87 -3.80 6.51
CA GLU A 369 1.92 -3.47 5.44
C GLU A 369 0.89 -4.57 5.17
N SER A 370 -0.19 -4.21 4.46
CA SER A 370 -1.18 -5.10 3.89
C SER A 370 -1.06 -5.11 2.37
N VAL A 371 -0.84 -6.29 1.80
CA VAL A 371 -0.92 -6.55 0.36
C VAL A 371 -2.14 -7.40 -0.02
N ALA A 372 -3.03 -7.61 0.95
CA ALA A 372 -4.34 -8.19 0.72
C ALA A 372 -5.13 -7.41 -0.33
N CYS A 373 -6.10 -8.04 -0.98
CA CYS A 373 -6.91 -7.38 -1.99
C CYS A 373 -8.35 -7.89 -1.94
N SER A 374 -9.31 -6.97 -1.83
CA SER A 374 -10.73 -7.32 -1.95
C SER A 374 -11.01 -8.08 -3.25
N GLY A 375 -11.73 -9.19 -3.13
CA GLY A 375 -12.01 -10.12 -4.24
C GLY A 375 -10.89 -11.13 -4.57
N ALA A 376 -9.74 -11.11 -3.88
CA ALA A 376 -8.66 -12.06 -4.11
C ALA A 376 -9.10 -13.51 -3.89
N LYS A 377 -8.63 -14.39 -4.77
CA LYS A 377 -8.75 -15.85 -4.71
C LYS A 377 -7.38 -16.45 -4.41
N ILE A 378 -7.32 -17.75 -4.15
CA ILE A 378 -6.06 -18.47 -3.89
C ILE A 378 -5.03 -18.22 -5.02
N LYS A 379 -5.47 -18.21 -6.29
CA LYS A 379 -4.62 -17.90 -7.45
C LYS A 379 -3.93 -16.52 -7.41
N ASP A 380 -4.47 -15.58 -6.63
CA ASP A 380 -3.94 -14.23 -6.46
C ASP A 380 -2.90 -14.19 -5.34
N VAL A 381 -2.91 -15.19 -4.45
CA VAL A 381 -1.81 -15.45 -3.53
C VAL A 381 -0.70 -16.19 -4.26
N PHE A 382 -1.02 -17.29 -4.95
CA PHE A 382 -0.09 -18.07 -5.77
C PHE A 382 -0.86 -19.06 -6.66
N VAL A 383 -0.32 -19.34 -7.85
CA VAL A 383 -0.70 -20.50 -8.67
C VAL A 383 0.56 -21.10 -9.29
N ASP A 384 0.65 -22.43 -9.34
CA ASP A 384 1.78 -23.14 -9.92
C ASP A 384 1.62 -23.24 -11.45
N THR A 385 1.87 -22.13 -12.15
CA THR A 385 1.89 -22.07 -13.62
C THR A 385 3.12 -21.33 -14.13
N THR A 386 3.44 -21.52 -15.41
CA THR A 386 4.51 -20.77 -16.10
C THR A 386 4.06 -19.41 -16.62
N ASP A 387 2.82 -19.02 -16.37
CA ASP A 387 2.22 -17.80 -16.91
C ASP A 387 2.44 -16.63 -15.95
N ASP A 388 2.77 -15.44 -16.47
CA ASP A 388 2.79 -14.22 -15.65
C ASP A 388 1.43 -14.00 -14.99
N TYR A 389 1.42 -13.42 -13.77
CA TYR A 389 0.19 -13.01 -13.10
C TYR A 389 -0.72 -12.26 -14.09
N SER A 390 -1.91 -12.83 -14.34
CA SER A 390 -2.51 -12.73 -15.67
C SER A 390 -2.77 -11.29 -16.12
N LYS A 391 -2.41 -10.97 -17.37
CA LYS A 391 -2.65 -9.65 -17.98
C LYS A 391 -4.12 -9.26 -18.12
N PHE A 392 -5.00 -10.21 -17.85
CA PHE A 392 -6.44 -10.12 -17.95
C PHE A 392 -7.12 -10.22 -16.58
N ASP A 393 -6.34 -10.29 -15.49
CA ASP A 393 -6.92 -10.29 -14.16
C ASP A 393 -7.51 -8.91 -13.86
N PRO A 394 -8.79 -8.83 -13.44
CA PRO A 394 -9.35 -7.56 -13.00
C PRO A 394 -8.54 -6.89 -11.89
N GLN A 395 -7.82 -7.67 -11.06
CA GLN A 395 -6.97 -7.17 -9.99
C GLN A 395 -5.65 -6.59 -10.53
N ALA A 396 -5.06 -7.22 -11.55
CA ALA A 396 -3.79 -6.81 -12.17
C ALA A 396 -3.92 -5.68 -13.21
N SER A 397 -5.14 -5.17 -13.42
CA SER A 397 -5.44 -4.29 -14.54
C SER A 397 -4.62 -2.98 -14.51
N GLY A 398 -4.07 -2.58 -15.66
CA GLY A 398 -3.40 -1.30 -15.82
C GLY A 398 -1.93 -1.21 -15.36
N ARG A 399 -1.35 -2.24 -14.70
CA ARG A 399 0.09 -2.26 -14.29
C ARG A 399 0.76 -3.62 -14.48
N VAL A 400 0.63 -4.14 -15.69
CA VAL A 400 0.92 -5.54 -15.99
C VAL A 400 2.37 -5.82 -16.36
N GLU A 401 3.09 -4.81 -16.84
CA GLU A 401 4.49 -4.97 -17.27
C GLU A 401 5.43 -4.97 -16.06
N ASP A 402 6.50 -5.77 -16.11
CA ASP A 402 7.57 -5.82 -15.09
C ASP A 402 8.22 -4.47 -14.85
N SER A 403 8.13 -3.57 -15.83
CA SER A 403 8.57 -2.20 -15.63
C SER A 403 7.96 -1.63 -14.35
N PHE A 404 6.71 -1.98 -13.99
CA PHE A 404 5.96 -1.51 -12.81
C PHE A 404 6.44 -2.06 -11.48
N ASP A 405 7.29 -3.10 -11.46
CA ASP A 405 7.66 -3.83 -10.25
C ASP A 405 8.27 -2.94 -9.17
N GLU A 406 9.25 -2.10 -9.51
CA GLU A 406 9.89 -1.23 -8.52
C GLU A 406 8.90 -0.28 -7.85
N ASP A 407 7.87 0.19 -8.57
CA ASP A 407 6.82 1.05 -8.02
C ASP A 407 5.85 0.22 -7.15
N ILE A 408 5.42 -0.93 -7.65
CA ILE A 408 4.50 -1.86 -6.97
C ILE A 408 5.10 -2.32 -5.65
N PHE A 409 6.32 -2.85 -5.67
CA PHE A 409 6.96 -3.36 -4.48
C PHE A 409 7.31 -2.23 -3.53
N SER A 410 7.97 -1.16 -3.98
CA SER A 410 8.37 -0.06 -3.08
C SER A 410 7.17 0.60 -2.38
N ASN A 411 5.98 0.58 -2.98
CA ASN A 411 4.80 1.23 -2.41
C ASN A 411 3.76 0.26 -1.85
N TYR A 412 4.09 -1.04 -1.80
CA TYR A 412 3.22 -2.12 -1.32
C TYR A 412 1.86 -2.09 -2.00
N MET A 413 1.85 -1.96 -3.33
CA MET A 413 0.62 -1.80 -4.11
C MET A 413 -0.06 -3.16 -4.32
N PRO A 414 -1.21 -3.43 -3.67
CA PRO A 414 -1.86 -4.73 -3.76
C PRO A 414 -2.52 -4.95 -5.12
N GLY A 415 -2.76 -6.22 -5.46
CA GLY A 415 -3.55 -6.63 -6.63
C GLY A 415 -2.79 -6.63 -7.95
N TYR A 416 -1.58 -6.08 -8.04
CA TYR A 416 -0.84 -6.02 -9.30
C TYR A 416 0.12 -7.19 -9.53
N ARG A 417 0.49 -7.91 -8.47
CA ARG A 417 1.39 -9.07 -8.47
C ARG A 417 0.82 -10.12 -7.53
N TRP A 418 1.34 -11.35 -7.62
CA TRP A 418 0.97 -12.34 -6.63
C TRP A 418 1.39 -11.89 -5.24
N GLN A 419 0.54 -12.13 -4.24
CA GLN A 419 0.84 -11.68 -2.89
C GLN A 419 2.08 -12.36 -2.29
N TYR A 420 2.40 -13.60 -2.70
CA TYR A 420 3.64 -14.27 -2.26
C TYR A 420 4.92 -13.54 -2.69
N GLU A 421 4.89 -12.76 -3.78
CA GLU A 421 6.08 -12.05 -4.26
C GLU A 421 6.54 -10.97 -3.27
N PHE A 422 5.60 -10.35 -2.54
CA PHE A 422 5.94 -9.43 -1.46
C PHE A 422 6.64 -10.17 -0.31
N VAL A 423 6.20 -11.39 0.00
CA VAL A 423 6.87 -12.24 1.00
C VAL A 423 8.26 -12.62 0.53
N GLU A 424 8.40 -12.99 -0.74
CA GLU A 424 9.68 -13.33 -1.34
C GLU A 424 10.64 -12.13 -1.32
N ARG A 425 10.14 -10.92 -1.59
CA ARG A 425 10.92 -9.69 -1.62
C ARG A 425 11.36 -9.24 -0.24
N TYR A 426 10.43 -9.25 0.72
CA TYR A 426 10.59 -8.56 2.01
C TYR A 426 10.92 -9.49 3.18
N LYS A 427 10.78 -10.81 3.00
CA LYS A 427 11.08 -11.84 4.01
C LYS A 427 10.59 -11.48 5.41
N PRO A 428 9.29 -11.21 5.60
CA PRO A 428 8.81 -10.64 6.85
C PRO A 428 8.95 -11.57 8.06
N GLU A 429 9.02 -11.03 9.28
CA GLU A 429 9.10 -11.85 10.50
C GLU A 429 7.79 -12.61 10.77
N ALA A 430 6.66 -11.98 10.49
CA ALA A 430 5.34 -12.55 10.64
C ALA A 430 4.43 -12.19 9.46
N ILE A 431 3.50 -13.08 9.17
CA ILE A 431 2.44 -12.90 8.18
C ILE A 431 1.11 -13.32 8.78
N THR A 432 0.05 -12.58 8.46
CA THR A 432 -1.33 -13.09 8.53
C THR A 432 -1.88 -13.33 7.13
N LEU A 433 -2.70 -14.37 6.95
CA LEU A 433 -3.28 -14.72 5.66
C LEU A 433 -4.74 -15.18 5.79
N SER A 434 -5.67 -14.45 5.18
CA SER A 434 -7.10 -14.82 5.03
C SER A 434 -7.45 -15.01 3.56
N ILE A 435 -7.68 -16.23 3.09
CA ILE A 435 -8.01 -16.51 1.69
C ILE A 435 -8.83 -17.80 1.60
N SER A 436 -9.90 -17.82 0.79
CA SER A 436 -10.67 -19.01 0.33
C SER A 436 -12.10 -18.64 -0.09
N GLY A 437 -12.77 -17.70 0.59
CA GLY A 437 -14.21 -17.43 0.38
C GLY A 437 -14.58 -17.06 -1.06
N ASN A 438 -13.69 -16.36 -1.76
CA ASN A 438 -13.90 -15.98 -3.16
C ASN A 438 -13.76 -17.15 -4.15
N ASN A 439 -13.04 -18.23 -3.80
CA ASN A 439 -12.90 -19.41 -4.66
C ASN A 439 -14.23 -20.17 -4.81
N ILE A 440 -15.08 -20.18 -3.78
CA ILE A 440 -16.45 -20.71 -3.87
C ILE A 440 -17.47 -19.68 -4.38
N ASN A 441 -17.00 -18.49 -4.75
CA ASN A 441 -17.85 -17.35 -5.11
C ASN A 441 -18.90 -17.02 -4.02
N PHE A 442 -18.51 -17.06 -2.75
CA PHE A 442 -19.43 -16.88 -1.61
C PHE A 442 -20.29 -15.62 -1.74
N GLY A 443 -19.68 -14.49 -2.12
CA GLY A 443 -20.41 -13.23 -2.36
C GLY A 443 -21.52 -13.36 -3.41
N LYS A 444 -21.31 -14.10 -4.50
CA LYS A 444 -22.37 -14.33 -5.52
C LYS A 444 -23.49 -15.23 -4.99
N LYS A 445 -23.15 -16.24 -4.18
CA LYS A 445 -24.17 -17.10 -3.54
C LYS A 445 -25.00 -16.31 -2.55
N LEU A 446 -24.36 -15.46 -1.74
CA LEU A 446 -25.00 -14.56 -0.79
C LEU A 446 -25.90 -13.53 -1.50
N GLN A 447 -25.42 -12.94 -2.59
CA GLN A 447 -26.21 -12.06 -3.45
C GLN A 447 -27.47 -12.77 -3.97
N TYR A 448 -27.32 -14.01 -4.45
CA TYR A 448 -28.45 -14.80 -4.92
C TYR A 448 -29.51 -14.96 -3.82
N CYS A 449 -29.10 -15.33 -2.60
CA CYS A 449 -29.98 -15.47 -1.44
C CYS A 449 -30.73 -14.16 -1.10
N ILE A 450 -30.05 -13.01 -1.16
CA ILE A 450 -30.66 -11.71 -0.84
C ILE A 450 -31.68 -11.25 -1.89
N LEU A 451 -31.46 -11.61 -3.15
CA LEU A 451 -32.28 -11.18 -4.28
C LEU A 451 -33.48 -12.09 -4.56
N THR A 452 -33.40 -13.36 -4.16
CA THR A 452 -34.51 -14.30 -4.30
C THR A 452 -35.59 -14.07 -3.23
N GLN A 453 -36.84 -14.45 -3.55
CA GLN A 453 -37.96 -14.43 -2.59
C GLN A 453 -38.14 -15.76 -1.84
N TYR A 454 -37.35 -16.77 -2.18
CA TYR A 454 -37.39 -18.11 -1.60
C TYR A 454 -36.05 -18.44 -0.96
N ASN A 455 -36.05 -19.28 0.06
CA ASN A 455 -34.81 -19.77 0.65
C ASN A 455 -33.87 -20.34 -0.42
N CYS A 456 -32.65 -19.83 -0.47
CA CYS A 456 -31.62 -20.29 -1.40
C CYS A 456 -30.96 -21.59 -0.92
N PHE A 457 -30.43 -22.38 -1.87
CA PHE A 457 -29.59 -23.56 -1.59
C PHE A 457 -30.19 -24.58 -0.58
N GLU A 458 -31.52 -24.72 -0.53
CA GLU A 458 -32.19 -25.63 0.40
C GLU A 458 -31.99 -27.11 0.07
N SER A 459 -31.77 -27.47 -1.19
CA SER A 459 -31.71 -28.87 -1.60
C SER A 459 -30.39 -29.53 -1.16
N ALA A 460 -30.45 -30.83 -0.83
CA ALA A 460 -29.27 -31.60 -0.47
C ALA A 460 -28.19 -31.57 -1.57
N GLU A 461 -28.60 -31.55 -2.84
CA GLU A 461 -27.72 -31.43 -4.01
C GLU A 461 -26.99 -30.09 -4.05
N GLN A 462 -27.70 -28.98 -3.80
CA GLN A 462 -27.11 -27.64 -3.75
C GLN A 462 -26.09 -27.52 -2.63
N LYS A 463 -26.42 -28.00 -1.43
CA LYS A 463 -25.50 -28.05 -0.29
C LYS A 463 -24.27 -28.92 -0.59
N ALA A 464 -24.46 -30.08 -1.21
CA ALA A 464 -23.36 -30.95 -1.65
C ALA A 464 -22.43 -30.26 -2.66
N GLY A 465 -23.01 -29.46 -3.57
CA GLY A 465 -22.25 -28.65 -4.53
C GLY A 465 -21.31 -27.67 -3.82
N ILE A 466 -21.79 -26.96 -2.80
CA ILE A 466 -20.98 -26.03 -2.01
C ILE A 466 -19.86 -26.79 -1.27
N LEU A 467 -20.17 -27.90 -0.62
CA LEU A 467 -19.18 -28.75 0.07
C LEU A 467 -18.07 -29.24 -0.88
N LYS A 468 -18.45 -29.62 -2.11
CA LYS A 468 -17.51 -30.03 -3.17
C LYS A 468 -16.60 -28.87 -3.59
N GLU A 469 -17.15 -27.67 -3.77
CA GLU A 469 -16.37 -26.46 -4.06
C GLU A 469 -15.39 -26.14 -2.92
N ILE A 470 -15.82 -26.24 -1.65
CA ILE A 470 -14.96 -26.06 -0.47
C ILE A 470 -13.80 -27.04 -0.50
N LYS A 471 -14.10 -28.34 -0.62
CA LYS A 471 -13.08 -29.41 -0.63
C LYS A 471 -12.07 -29.29 -1.77
N ALA A 472 -12.52 -28.83 -2.94
CA ALA A 472 -11.67 -28.73 -4.13
C ALA A 472 -10.50 -27.75 -3.96
N GLN A 473 -10.62 -26.79 -3.04
CA GLN A 473 -9.59 -25.78 -2.79
C GLN A 473 -8.34 -26.32 -2.10
N PHE A 474 -8.41 -27.49 -1.46
CA PHE A 474 -7.33 -28.00 -0.61
C PHE A 474 -5.96 -27.99 -1.32
N THR A 475 -5.90 -28.50 -2.55
CA THR A 475 -4.66 -28.58 -3.32
C THR A 475 -4.08 -27.20 -3.60
N GLU A 476 -4.89 -26.28 -4.14
CA GLU A 476 -4.43 -24.91 -4.46
C GLU A 476 -3.98 -24.17 -3.21
N LEU A 477 -4.72 -24.31 -2.11
CA LEU A 477 -4.41 -23.64 -0.84
C LEU A 477 -3.08 -24.15 -0.26
N THR A 478 -2.87 -25.46 -0.27
CA THR A 478 -1.61 -26.07 0.19
C THR A 478 -0.43 -25.65 -0.69
N ALA A 479 -0.62 -25.52 -2.01
CA ALA A 479 0.43 -25.04 -2.90
C ALA A 479 0.81 -23.58 -2.60
N ALA A 480 -0.17 -22.71 -2.34
CA ALA A 480 0.09 -21.32 -1.95
C ALA A 480 0.85 -21.21 -0.63
N TYR A 481 0.44 -22.01 0.36
CA TYR A 481 1.12 -22.08 1.67
C TYR A 481 2.54 -22.62 1.55
N GLN A 482 2.73 -23.71 0.79
CA GLN A 482 4.04 -24.28 0.50
C GLN A 482 4.94 -23.23 -0.16
N LYS A 483 4.45 -22.49 -1.16
CA LYS A 483 5.22 -21.44 -1.84
C LYS A 483 5.70 -20.36 -0.87
N ILE A 484 4.83 -19.86 0.00
CA ILE A 484 5.17 -18.86 1.03
C ILE A 484 6.29 -19.39 1.94
N ARG A 485 6.18 -20.63 2.42
CA ARG A 485 7.19 -21.28 3.26
C ARG A 485 8.52 -21.44 2.52
N GLU A 486 8.51 -21.81 1.26
CA GLU A 486 9.72 -21.99 0.44
C GLU A 486 10.44 -20.67 0.19
N VAL A 487 9.71 -19.62 -0.16
CA VAL A 487 10.33 -18.31 -0.42
C VAL A 487 10.77 -17.64 0.88
N SER A 488 10.12 -17.87 2.02
CA SER A 488 10.53 -17.27 3.30
C SER A 488 10.44 -18.25 4.47
N PRO A 489 11.40 -19.17 4.61
CA PRO A 489 11.35 -20.25 5.61
C PRO A 489 11.36 -19.80 7.07
N ALA A 490 11.84 -18.58 7.33
CA ALA A 490 11.92 -18.02 8.69
C ALA A 490 10.64 -17.26 9.11
N THR A 491 9.74 -16.98 8.16
CA THR A 491 8.52 -16.22 8.43
C THR A 491 7.52 -17.05 9.22
N ARG A 492 6.98 -16.49 10.30
CA ARG A 492 5.84 -17.08 11.02
C ARG A 492 4.56 -16.80 10.24
N VAL A 493 3.84 -17.83 9.82
CA VAL A 493 2.63 -17.69 9.01
C VAL A 493 1.39 -18.05 9.82
N TYR A 494 0.54 -17.05 10.04
CA TYR A 494 -0.71 -17.16 10.76
C TYR A 494 -1.88 -17.13 9.79
N VAL A 495 -2.51 -18.29 9.57
CA VAL A 495 -3.65 -18.43 8.67
C VAL A 495 -4.94 -18.14 9.44
N ILE A 496 -5.74 -17.22 8.94
CA ILE A 496 -6.96 -16.73 9.59
C ILE A 496 -8.18 -17.41 8.97
N GLY A 497 -9.06 -17.98 9.81
CA GLY A 497 -10.39 -18.42 9.40
C GLY A 497 -11.38 -17.26 9.22
N TYR A 498 -12.61 -17.56 8.83
CA TYR A 498 -13.70 -16.58 8.74
C TYR A 498 -14.61 -16.64 9.99
N PRO A 499 -15.13 -15.50 10.45
CA PRO A 499 -16.02 -15.43 11.61
C PRO A 499 -17.46 -15.78 11.23
N SER A 500 -18.25 -16.23 12.21
CA SER A 500 -19.71 -16.22 12.10
C SER A 500 -20.20 -14.77 12.03
N LEU A 501 -21.01 -14.45 11.02
CA LEU A 501 -21.39 -13.07 10.70
C LEU A 501 -22.72 -12.65 11.34
N ALA A 502 -23.59 -13.61 11.62
CA ALA A 502 -24.94 -13.40 12.09
C ALA A 502 -25.32 -14.49 13.11
N LEU A 503 -26.08 -14.13 14.14
CA LEU A 503 -26.63 -15.09 15.09
C LEU A 503 -27.88 -15.75 14.50
N THR A 504 -27.77 -17.05 14.19
CA THR A 504 -28.92 -17.89 13.86
C THR A 504 -29.97 -17.88 14.98
N GLY A 505 -31.24 -17.72 14.62
CA GLY A 505 -32.36 -17.62 15.58
C GLY A 505 -32.41 -16.30 16.37
N GLY A 506 -31.53 -15.34 16.06
CA GLY A 506 -31.49 -14.01 16.65
C GLY A 506 -32.53 -13.03 16.07
N ASP A 507 -32.61 -11.82 16.62
CA ASP A 507 -33.52 -10.77 16.14
C ASP A 507 -32.88 -10.00 14.98
N CYS A 508 -33.09 -10.49 13.76
CA CYS A 508 -32.55 -9.89 12.56
C CYS A 508 -33.43 -8.72 12.08
N ALA A 509 -32.85 -7.52 12.03
CA ALA A 509 -33.50 -6.38 11.37
C ALA A 509 -33.55 -6.57 9.83
N LEU A 510 -34.35 -5.73 9.16
CA LEU A 510 -34.55 -5.75 7.69
C LEU A 510 -33.25 -5.59 6.86
N ASN A 511 -32.13 -5.26 7.52
CA ASN A 511 -30.82 -5.11 6.91
C ASN A 511 -30.07 -6.44 6.72
N VAL A 512 -30.57 -7.59 7.19
CA VAL A 512 -29.91 -8.88 6.93
C VAL A 512 -30.52 -9.58 5.72
N ARG A 513 -31.85 -9.51 5.56
CA ARG A 513 -32.61 -10.09 4.43
C ARG A 513 -32.38 -11.58 4.15
N LEU A 514 -31.87 -12.34 5.12
CA LEU A 514 -31.73 -13.79 5.05
C LEU A 514 -32.72 -14.43 6.02
N SER A 515 -33.27 -15.58 5.63
CA SER A 515 -34.09 -16.41 6.51
C SER A 515 -33.24 -17.15 7.54
N GLU A 516 -33.86 -17.67 8.59
CA GLU A 516 -33.17 -18.48 9.59
C GLU A 516 -32.44 -19.69 8.97
N ALA A 517 -33.07 -20.35 7.98
CA ALA A 517 -32.45 -21.48 7.27
C ALA A 517 -31.22 -21.06 6.44
N GLU A 518 -31.25 -19.86 5.86
CA GLU A 518 -30.12 -19.31 5.10
C GLU A 518 -28.97 -18.87 6.03
N LEU A 519 -29.29 -18.35 7.22
CA LEU A 519 -28.30 -18.04 8.25
C LEU A 519 -27.63 -19.31 8.79
N MET A 520 -28.40 -20.37 9.05
CA MET A 520 -27.87 -21.68 9.39
C MET A 520 -26.92 -22.20 8.31
N LEU A 521 -27.33 -22.11 7.05
CA LEU A 521 -26.48 -22.53 5.93
C LEU A 521 -25.19 -21.70 5.85
N ALA A 522 -25.24 -20.39 6.10
CA ALA A 522 -24.06 -19.54 6.12
C ALA A 522 -23.08 -19.94 7.23
N ASP A 523 -23.58 -20.22 8.44
CA ASP A 523 -22.77 -20.72 9.55
C ASP A 523 -22.14 -22.10 9.22
N GLU A 524 -22.89 -23.03 8.61
CA GLU A 524 -22.39 -24.33 8.13
C GLU A 524 -21.25 -24.14 7.11
N ILE A 525 -21.40 -23.22 6.15
CA ILE A 525 -20.38 -22.92 5.15
C ILE A 525 -19.11 -22.36 5.79
N VAL A 526 -19.24 -21.45 6.77
CA VAL A 526 -18.09 -20.88 7.49
C VAL A 526 -17.35 -21.97 8.27
N GLU A 527 -18.07 -22.85 8.96
CA GLU A 527 -17.48 -23.98 9.69
C GLU A 527 -16.70 -24.91 8.75
N ASP A 528 -17.29 -25.27 7.60
CA ASP A 528 -16.67 -26.18 6.63
C ASP A 528 -15.48 -25.51 5.90
N LEU A 529 -15.56 -24.21 5.59
CA LEU A 529 -14.42 -23.42 5.09
C LEU A 529 -13.28 -23.40 6.11
N ASN A 530 -13.57 -23.08 7.36
CA ASN A 530 -12.56 -23.03 8.43
C ASN A 530 -11.91 -24.40 8.66
N ALA A 531 -12.69 -25.49 8.61
CA ALA A 531 -12.16 -26.84 8.68
C ALA A 531 -11.20 -27.16 7.53
N MET A 532 -11.54 -26.73 6.30
CA MET A 532 -10.68 -26.90 5.12
C MET A 532 -9.38 -26.09 5.24
N ILE A 533 -9.48 -24.80 5.61
CA ILE A 533 -8.35 -23.89 5.79
C ILE A 533 -7.41 -24.40 6.88
N LYS A 534 -7.96 -24.77 8.05
CA LYS A 534 -7.19 -25.35 9.16
C LYS A 534 -6.44 -26.60 8.73
N ARG A 535 -7.06 -27.47 7.92
CA ARG A 535 -6.40 -28.69 7.44
C ARG A 535 -5.26 -28.39 6.48
N ALA A 536 -5.44 -27.43 5.56
CA ALA A 536 -4.38 -26.99 4.67
C ALA A 536 -3.21 -26.34 5.44
N ALA A 537 -3.52 -25.49 6.43
CA ALA A 537 -2.51 -24.88 7.31
C ALA A 537 -1.71 -25.94 8.09
N THR A 538 -2.41 -26.96 8.61
CA THR A 538 -1.77 -28.10 9.31
C THR A 538 -0.79 -28.84 8.41
N ARG A 539 -1.15 -29.08 7.14
CA ARG A 539 -0.28 -29.76 6.17
C ARG A 539 1.05 -29.03 6.00
N GLU A 540 1.01 -27.70 5.93
CA GLU A 540 2.19 -26.89 5.67
C GLU A 540 2.90 -26.37 6.94
N GLY A 541 2.44 -26.73 8.14
CA GLY A 541 3.04 -26.31 9.40
C GLY A 541 2.77 -24.84 9.75
N MET A 542 1.61 -24.33 9.34
CA MET A 542 1.18 -22.96 9.61
C MET A 542 0.23 -22.89 10.80
N PHE A 543 0.28 -21.79 11.54
CA PHE A 543 -0.60 -21.61 12.70
C PHE A 543 -1.98 -21.15 12.25
N PHE A 544 -3.02 -21.96 12.51
CA PHE A 544 -4.40 -21.58 12.23
C PHE A 544 -5.00 -20.78 13.39
N ILE A 545 -5.54 -19.60 13.09
CA ILE A 545 -6.29 -18.74 14.00
C ILE A 545 -7.79 -18.99 13.75
N ASP A 546 -8.46 -19.52 14.78
CA ASP A 546 -9.90 -19.76 14.73
C ASP A 546 -10.66 -18.48 15.10
N THR A 547 -11.25 -17.82 14.11
CA THR A 547 -11.99 -16.58 14.30
C THR A 547 -13.50 -16.78 14.31
N THR A 548 -13.99 -18.02 14.31
CA THR A 548 -15.42 -18.35 14.22
C THR A 548 -16.25 -17.55 15.23
N ASP A 549 -15.75 -17.42 16.45
CA ASP A 549 -16.40 -16.74 17.57
C ASP A 549 -15.94 -15.28 17.79
N ALA A 550 -15.09 -14.74 16.92
CA ALA A 550 -14.47 -13.42 17.10
C ALA A 550 -15.50 -12.29 17.27
N PHE A 551 -16.71 -12.46 16.72
CA PHE A 551 -17.77 -11.45 16.75
C PHE A 551 -18.90 -11.78 17.73
N ASN A 552 -18.77 -12.79 18.58
CA ASN A 552 -19.82 -13.14 19.56
C ASN A 552 -20.21 -11.93 20.44
N GLY A 553 -21.51 -11.68 20.57
CA GLY A 553 -22.08 -10.49 21.20
C GLY A 553 -22.22 -9.27 20.27
N HIS A 554 -21.61 -9.32 19.08
CA HIS A 554 -21.55 -8.24 18.10
C HIS A 554 -21.91 -8.69 16.67
N ARG A 555 -22.40 -9.92 16.47
CA ARG A 555 -22.85 -10.37 15.16
C ARG A 555 -24.10 -9.60 14.72
N LEU A 556 -24.41 -9.69 13.42
CA LEU A 556 -25.76 -9.37 12.96
C LEU A 556 -26.78 -10.24 13.71
N CYS A 557 -27.99 -9.74 13.93
CA CYS A 557 -29.05 -10.44 14.69
C CYS A 557 -28.78 -10.68 16.19
N GLU A 558 -27.68 -10.15 16.74
CA GLU A 558 -27.31 -10.30 18.15
C GLU A 558 -27.20 -8.94 18.85
N GLY A 559 -26.48 -8.00 18.23
CA GLY A 559 -26.24 -6.65 18.77
C GLY A 559 -27.35 -5.65 18.47
N ALA A 560 -27.42 -4.58 19.28
CA ALA A 560 -28.26 -3.42 18.95
C ALA A 560 -27.77 -2.73 17.65
N PRO A 561 -28.65 -2.07 16.88
CA PRO A 561 -28.23 -1.30 15.70
C PRO A 561 -27.10 -0.32 16.05
N GLY A 562 -25.95 -0.44 15.36
CA GLY A 562 -24.76 0.38 15.61
C GLY A 562 -23.73 -0.22 16.57
N SER A 563 -24.00 -1.38 17.19
CA SER A 563 -23.02 -2.15 17.97
C SER A 563 -22.61 -3.46 17.29
N THR A 564 -22.95 -3.66 16.02
CA THR A 564 -22.58 -4.85 15.26
C THR A 564 -21.17 -4.69 14.69
N ALA A 565 -20.39 -5.77 14.69
CA ALA A 565 -19.05 -5.88 14.12
C ALA A 565 -19.06 -6.03 12.60
N VAL A 566 -20.22 -6.37 12.03
CA VAL A 566 -20.42 -6.67 10.61
C VAL A 566 -21.41 -5.66 10.03
N ASN A 567 -21.14 -5.21 8.81
CA ASN A 567 -22.07 -4.41 8.03
C ASN A 567 -23.23 -5.28 7.54
N GLY A 568 -24.47 -4.84 7.76
CA GLY A 568 -25.63 -5.43 7.09
C GLY A 568 -25.67 -5.08 5.60
N LEU A 569 -26.78 -5.39 4.94
CA LEU A 569 -27.09 -4.99 3.58
C LEU A 569 -26.94 -3.48 3.44
N THR A 570 -25.86 -3.08 2.76
CA THR A 570 -25.45 -1.69 2.62
C THR A 570 -25.61 -1.29 1.16
N PHE A 571 -26.33 -0.21 0.90
CA PHE A 571 -26.47 0.33 -0.46
C PHE A 571 -25.30 1.28 -0.75
N GLY A 572 -24.69 1.16 -1.94
CA GLY A 572 -23.53 1.95 -2.33
C GLY A 572 -23.36 2.05 -3.85
N THR A 573 -22.39 2.87 -4.26
CA THR A 573 -22.12 3.20 -5.69
C THR A 573 -20.87 2.52 -6.23
N ASP A 574 -20.38 1.46 -5.58
CA ASP A 574 -19.11 0.79 -5.86
C ASP A 574 -19.18 -0.01 -7.18
N GLN A 575 -19.18 0.67 -8.32
CA GLN A 575 -19.20 0.03 -9.64
C GLN A 575 -17.76 -0.17 -10.16
N PRO A 576 -17.46 -1.27 -10.89
CA PRO A 576 -18.36 -2.31 -11.39
C PRO A 576 -18.47 -3.57 -10.50
N PHE A 577 -17.84 -3.58 -9.32
CA PHE A 577 -17.74 -4.78 -8.47
C PHE A 577 -18.84 -4.90 -7.40
N GLY A 578 -19.71 -3.91 -7.29
CA GLY A 578 -20.92 -3.94 -6.46
C GLY A 578 -22.02 -4.79 -7.09
N TRP A 579 -22.89 -5.33 -6.24
CA TRP A 579 -24.05 -6.15 -6.60
C TRP A 579 -25.21 -5.29 -7.15
N GLY A 580 -24.93 -4.37 -8.07
CA GLY A 580 -25.86 -3.31 -8.47
C GLY A 580 -25.91 -2.19 -7.41
N PRO A 581 -27.07 -1.89 -6.78
CA PRO A 581 -27.16 -0.84 -5.76
C PRO A 581 -26.56 -1.25 -4.40
N VAL A 582 -26.09 -2.48 -4.24
CA VAL A 582 -25.54 -3.03 -2.99
C VAL A 582 -24.01 -2.95 -2.99
N SER A 583 -23.47 -2.34 -1.94
CA SER A 583 -22.03 -2.08 -1.72
C SER A 583 -21.27 -3.38 -1.44
N SER A 584 -19.99 -3.41 -1.85
CA SER A 584 -19.03 -4.46 -1.50
C SER A 584 -18.81 -4.59 0.01
N ALA A 585 -19.10 -3.54 0.80
CA ALA A 585 -19.05 -3.56 2.25
C ALA A 585 -20.08 -4.51 2.91
N THR A 586 -21.10 -4.94 2.17
CA THR A 586 -22.18 -5.81 2.68
C THR A 586 -21.61 -7.12 3.22
N PHE A 587 -21.99 -7.49 4.45
CA PHE A 587 -21.51 -8.66 5.20
C PHE A 587 -20.01 -8.70 5.52
N HIS A 588 -19.28 -7.60 5.31
CA HIS A 588 -17.89 -7.49 5.73
C HIS A 588 -17.77 -6.88 7.13
N PRO A 589 -16.67 -7.18 7.85
CA PRO A 589 -16.37 -6.52 9.11
C PRO A 589 -16.29 -5.00 8.94
N ASN A 590 -16.86 -4.26 9.88
CA ASN A 590 -16.65 -2.82 9.98
C ASN A 590 -15.47 -2.52 10.91
N LYS A 591 -15.27 -1.25 11.28
CA LYS A 591 -14.22 -0.84 12.21
C LYS A 591 -14.18 -1.68 13.50
N LEU A 592 -15.33 -1.94 14.13
CA LEU A 592 -15.42 -2.74 15.34
C LEU A 592 -15.05 -4.20 15.06
N GLY A 593 -15.49 -4.76 13.94
CA GLY A 593 -15.10 -6.12 13.54
C GLY A 593 -13.59 -6.26 13.36
N HIS A 594 -12.91 -5.27 12.77
CA HIS A 594 -11.45 -5.31 12.68
C HIS A 594 -10.73 -5.13 14.02
N GLU A 595 -11.30 -4.38 14.97
CA GLU A 595 -10.80 -4.31 16.35
C GLU A 595 -10.89 -5.69 17.03
N LEU A 596 -12.04 -6.37 16.92
CA LEU A 596 -12.23 -7.72 17.48
C LEU A 596 -11.36 -8.78 16.79
N PHE A 597 -11.14 -8.66 15.48
CA PHE A 597 -10.17 -9.50 14.78
C PHE A 597 -8.76 -9.29 15.31
N ALA A 598 -8.30 -8.03 15.43
CA ALA A 598 -6.97 -7.73 15.94
C ALA A 598 -6.78 -8.31 17.35
N GLU A 599 -7.76 -8.16 18.24
CA GLU A 599 -7.75 -8.75 19.57
C GLU A 599 -7.66 -10.28 19.53
N THR A 600 -8.52 -10.93 18.75
CA THR A 600 -8.55 -12.40 18.61
C THR A 600 -7.22 -12.93 18.07
N ILE A 601 -6.68 -12.30 17.02
CA ILE A 601 -5.40 -12.67 16.40
C ILE A 601 -4.28 -12.54 17.43
N LEU A 602 -4.15 -11.40 18.10
CA LEU A 602 -3.08 -11.17 19.08
C LEU A 602 -3.19 -12.12 20.28
N GLN A 603 -4.41 -12.41 20.75
CA GLN A 603 -4.64 -13.33 21.84
C GLN A 603 -4.20 -14.76 21.49
N GLN A 604 -4.66 -15.30 20.36
CA GLN A 604 -4.35 -16.69 19.98
C GLN A 604 -2.90 -16.90 19.59
N THR A 605 -2.27 -15.87 19.02
CA THR A 605 -0.88 -15.94 18.52
C THR A 605 0.16 -15.49 19.55
N ASN A 606 -0.27 -15.12 20.77
CA ASN A 606 0.57 -14.48 21.76
C ASN A 606 1.36 -13.29 21.15
N ASN A 607 0.63 -12.32 20.61
CA ASN A 607 1.19 -11.15 19.95
C ASN A 607 2.09 -11.51 18.74
N LEU A 608 1.63 -12.42 17.89
CA LEU A 608 2.38 -12.93 16.73
C LEU A 608 3.73 -13.57 17.09
N THR A 609 3.90 -14.10 18.30
CA THR A 609 5.12 -14.79 18.74
C THR A 609 4.98 -16.31 18.91
N ALA A 610 3.76 -16.86 18.77
CA ALA A 610 3.52 -18.29 18.88
C ALA A 610 4.40 -19.09 17.91
N GLU A 611 4.85 -20.27 18.37
CA GLU A 611 5.65 -21.17 17.55
C GLU A 611 4.81 -21.75 16.39
N MET A 612 5.44 -21.89 15.23
CA MET A 612 4.80 -22.54 14.08
C MET A 612 4.67 -24.04 14.34
N PRO A 613 3.50 -24.65 14.08
CA PRO A 613 3.34 -26.10 14.18
C PRO A 613 4.30 -26.84 13.24
N ASN A 614 4.61 -28.10 13.58
CA ASN A 614 5.29 -28.97 12.62
C ASN A 614 4.37 -29.26 11.43
N LEU A 615 4.96 -29.31 10.24
CA LEU A 615 4.26 -29.75 9.03
C LEU A 615 3.80 -31.22 9.17
N ASP A 616 2.64 -31.53 8.62
CA ASP A 616 2.04 -32.86 8.61
C ASP A 616 1.77 -33.29 7.16
N ASP A 617 2.74 -33.95 6.52
CA ASP A 617 2.61 -34.41 5.13
C ASP A 617 1.44 -35.40 4.92
N ALA A 618 1.04 -36.10 5.99
CA ALA A 618 -0.10 -37.00 5.98
C ALA A 618 -1.44 -36.23 6.00
N ALA A 619 -1.42 -34.93 6.30
CA ALA A 619 -2.61 -34.12 6.32
C ALA A 619 -3.29 -34.08 4.96
N SER A 620 -4.48 -34.65 4.89
CA SER A 620 -5.22 -34.78 3.64
C SER A 620 -6.69 -34.41 3.80
N THR A 621 -7.39 -34.34 2.67
CA THR A 621 -8.84 -34.15 2.66
C THR A 621 -9.60 -35.27 3.36
N LYS A 622 -9.04 -36.47 3.55
CA LYS A 622 -9.72 -37.62 4.19
C LYS A 622 -10.00 -37.46 5.68
N ASP A 623 -9.26 -36.57 6.33
CA ASP A 623 -9.35 -36.34 7.78
C ASP A 623 -10.24 -35.14 8.13
N MET A 624 -10.85 -34.53 7.10
CA MET A 624 -11.85 -33.47 7.27
C MET A 624 -13.15 -34.05 7.87
N PRO A 625 -13.99 -33.20 8.51
CA PRO A 625 -15.29 -33.58 9.02
C PRO A 625 -16.15 -34.38 8.02
N SER A 626 -17.06 -35.21 8.53
CA SER A 626 -17.90 -36.10 7.71
C SER A 626 -18.70 -35.36 6.62
N ARG A 627 -19.14 -34.11 6.85
CA ARG A 627 -19.80 -33.29 5.81
C ARG A 627 -18.89 -33.04 4.59
N LEU A 628 -17.58 -32.90 4.78
CA LEU A 628 -16.59 -32.74 3.70
C LEU A 628 -16.08 -34.08 3.16
N ASN A 629 -16.34 -35.19 3.86
CA ASN A 629 -16.04 -36.56 3.44
C ASN A 629 -17.28 -37.47 3.54
N PRO A 630 -18.29 -37.22 2.71
CA PRO A 630 -19.46 -38.08 2.71
C PRO A 630 -19.10 -39.50 2.28
N THR A 631 -19.75 -40.49 2.87
CA THR A 631 -19.71 -41.87 2.39
C THR A 631 -20.64 -42.02 1.17
N ASP A 632 -20.48 -43.07 0.35
CA ASP A 632 -21.36 -43.34 -0.81
C ASP A 632 -22.85 -43.47 -0.43
N ALA A 633 -23.17 -43.67 0.86
CA ALA A 633 -24.54 -43.69 1.38
C ALA A 633 -25.12 -42.29 1.62
N ASP A 634 -24.28 -41.26 1.75
CA ASP A 634 -24.68 -39.90 2.09
C ASP A 634 -25.05 -39.06 0.86
N TYR A 635 -24.54 -39.41 -0.33
CA TYR A 635 -24.90 -38.76 -1.60
C TYR A 635 -24.88 -39.75 -2.78
N PRO A 636 -26.02 -40.18 -3.35
CA PRO A 636 -26.03 -40.88 -4.63
C PRO A 636 -25.41 -39.96 -5.70
N ASN A 637 -24.62 -40.48 -6.65
CA ASN A 637 -23.95 -39.71 -7.71
C ASN A 637 -24.83 -38.59 -8.30
N VAL A 638 -24.63 -37.35 -7.87
CA VAL A 638 -25.32 -36.18 -8.42
C VAL A 638 -24.33 -35.33 -9.20
N ALA A 639 -24.73 -34.93 -10.40
CA ALA A 639 -23.95 -34.07 -11.27
C ALA A 639 -23.71 -32.71 -10.59
N THR A 640 -22.54 -32.11 -10.82
CA THR A 640 -22.23 -30.76 -10.35
C THR A 640 -23.22 -29.77 -10.98
N PRO A 641 -23.99 -28.97 -10.22
CA PRO A 641 -24.82 -27.94 -10.82
C PRO A 641 -23.90 -26.91 -11.48
N ILE A 642 -24.00 -26.77 -12.79
CA ILE A 642 -23.42 -25.65 -13.51
C ILE A 642 -24.33 -24.47 -13.17
N LEU A 643 -23.84 -23.52 -12.38
CA LEU A 643 -24.41 -22.17 -12.40
C LEU A 643 -24.11 -21.63 -13.80
N GLU A 644 -25.00 -21.90 -14.76
CA GLU A 644 -24.92 -21.26 -16.07
C GLU A 644 -25.12 -19.76 -15.86
N ASP A 645 -24.17 -18.97 -16.35
CA ASP A 645 -24.20 -17.50 -16.38
C ASP A 645 -25.50 -16.92 -16.96
N GLY A 646 -26.36 -17.74 -17.59
CA GLY A 646 -27.65 -17.36 -18.15
C GLY A 646 -28.70 -16.92 -17.13
N LEU A 647 -28.73 -17.47 -15.91
CA LEU A 647 -29.79 -17.13 -14.93
C LEU A 647 -29.65 -15.70 -14.38
N PHE A 648 -28.43 -15.18 -14.33
CA PHE A 648 -28.16 -13.79 -13.93
C PHE A 648 -28.60 -12.77 -14.99
N GLY A 649 -28.67 -13.16 -16.26
CA GLY A 649 -29.10 -12.29 -17.36
C GLY A 649 -30.61 -12.01 -17.39
N GLU A 650 -31.43 -12.86 -16.76
CA GLU A 650 -32.89 -12.69 -16.72
C GLU A 650 -33.40 -12.00 -15.45
N LEU A 651 -32.66 -12.06 -14.33
CA LEU A 651 -33.02 -11.37 -13.08
C LEU A 651 -32.56 -9.91 -13.01
N VAL A 652 -31.69 -9.48 -13.93
CA VAL A 652 -31.13 -8.11 -14.04
C VAL A 652 -31.83 -7.29 -15.15
N LYS A 653 -32.82 -7.85 -15.83
CA LYS A 653 -33.77 -7.11 -16.68
C LYS A 653 -35.05 -6.80 -15.91
#